data_AF-A0A849VAS1-F1
#
_entry.id   AF-A0A849VAS1-F1
#
_cell.length_a   1.000
_cell.length_b   1.000
_cell.length_c   1.000
_cell.angle_alpha   90.00
_cell.angle_beta   90.00
_cell.angle_gamma   90.00
#
_symmetry.space_group_name_H-M   'P 1'
#
loop_
_entity.id
_entity.type
_entity.pdbx_description
1 polymer ?
#
loop_
_entity_poly.entity_id
_entity_poly.type
_entity_poly.pdbx_seq_one_letter_code
_entity_poly.pdbx_strand_id
1 'polypeptide(L)'
;MKYALFVAGVTAAAIFGSPPLQAHSFHVTPYLQTASANSMWISWETSGGDESIVLWGITPELDQQTSGQSKTGNLLSRLHEVQLTGLKADTIYYYRVKTGDALSDVFSFRTPPLPTQEKSSRILAMSDMQQDLANPNKFRDVINNGVIPYVENALGMSLHDGINMTLIPGDLVDNGNHYDSWRNTFFGPIAPLARHVPTYPAPGNHENDTDYFFNYFNLPKNGSPNYLEHWWYQDQSNIRVVSLDTNTAYRIDEQLQWLDTVLMQTCTNSDIDFVFAQMHHPHKSEMWLAGETDYSGKIVSRLEQFSSACNKPSIHFFGHTHAYSRGTSRDHKHAMVNVASAGGNLDYFGEYAQADYTEFAVSQDEYGFVMVDVQAGDDPYFEIKRISLGDENTPLNNVQRDSLKVKLNNTSPYTPEVLWPHTGDISSSCNLATATLFADADLDLFGAAHWQVSTQCNDFSTPVFDHWYQHQNIWNEQDTRANKAPNRALLKNLQANQNYCVRVRMRDRALAWSQWSTPVAFATTGAVPLSDNLLSNAGAEHGVEHWQGSGPIESLSSGQCDAVSAHNGSHLFAIGGVCANEQGYGSAFQRVDVTDYAPLIEQGGLKTHLSGYMRNFNGSDIPTIHIEFKDAQLNTLAKSDTLSGANSTWKMFANSAVIPPQTRYIDFVLTGTRKGGTDNDSYFDSLSLKVETQAASCPIISDKGPTGAPVEHITQDQTTTTNLLQNPDAEAGISGWSGNGPIEALTDKQCGSVPPFEGQKFFAVGGVCQGETAFTSVSQRVSVQNIAHISDGNVTINFGGMLRNYSGNDTPAIKLSLFDVSGALISNSDNLTHQSAQWQGVSGQLTLPANTAFIDFVLTGKRNHGTDNDSYFDALYLTIAK
;
A
#
# COMPACT_ATOMS: atom_id res chain seq x y z
N MET A 1 -47.74 77.04 -14.43
CA MET A 1 -46.46 77.25 -15.16
C MET A 1 -46.36 76.12 -16.18
N LYS A 2 -46.74 76.34 -17.46
CA LYS A 2 -45.84 76.72 -18.59
C LYS A 2 -44.76 75.64 -18.81
N TYR A 3 -44.70 74.83 -19.88
CA TYR A 3 -45.10 74.96 -21.28
C TYR A 3 -45.37 73.60 -21.96
N ALA A 4 -46.18 73.62 -23.03
CA ALA A 4 -46.34 72.57 -24.04
C ALA A 4 -45.12 72.48 -24.99
N LEU A 5 -44.89 71.33 -25.64
CA LEU A 5 -44.24 71.21 -26.96
C LEU A 5 -44.47 69.77 -27.49
N PHE A 6 -45.33 69.61 -28.50
CA PHE A 6 -45.02 69.41 -29.93
C PHE A 6 -44.45 68.03 -30.29
N VAL A 7 -45.33 67.23 -30.89
CA VAL A 7 -45.06 66.02 -31.67
C VAL A 7 -44.32 66.41 -32.95
N ALA A 8 -43.14 65.83 -33.17
CA ALA A 8 -42.50 65.77 -34.48
C ALA A 8 -42.33 64.30 -34.84
N GLY A 9 -43.03 63.86 -35.89
CA GLY A 9 -42.83 62.55 -36.49
C GLY A 9 -41.48 62.50 -37.20
N VAL A 10 -40.67 61.53 -36.84
CA VAL A 10 -39.55 61.06 -37.66
C VAL A 10 -39.85 59.59 -37.99
N THR A 11 -40.26 59.36 -39.23
CA THR A 11 -40.24 58.05 -39.86
C THR A 11 -38.78 57.67 -40.10
N ALA A 12 -38.16 56.98 -39.15
CA ALA A 12 -36.97 56.18 -39.41
C ALA A 12 -37.43 54.76 -39.69
N ALA A 13 -37.39 54.36 -40.96
CA ALA A 13 -37.44 52.95 -41.33
C ALA A 13 -36.19 52.29 -40.73
N ALA A 14 -36.35 51.65 -39.57
CA ALA A 14 -35.36 50.73 -39.06
C ALA A 14 -35.31 49.55 -40.03
N ILE A 15 -34.29 49.53 -40.87
CA ILE A 15 -33.83 48.30 -41.51
C ILE A 15 -33.43 47.40 -40.34
N PHE A 16 -34.33 46.49 -39.95
CA PHE A 16 -33.95 45.31 -39.17
C PHE A 16 -33.03 44.50 -40.08
N GLY A 17 -31.74 44.85 -40.07
CA GLY A 17 -30.72 43.91 -40.48
C GLY A 17 -30.96 42.65 -39.66
N SER A 18 -31.18 41.53 -40.34
CA SER A 18 -31.23 40.23 -39.70
C SER A 18 -30.03 40.16 -38.74
N PRO A 19 -30.22 39.80 -37.45
CA PRO A 19 -29.08 39.55 -36.60
C PRO A 19 -28.17 38.56 -37.36
N PRO A 20 -26.84 38.77 -37.37
CA PRO A 20 -25.95 37.84 -38.05
C PRO A 20 -26.29 36.44 -37.54
N LEU A 21 -26.58 35.51 -38.46
CA LEU A 21 -26.74 34.10 -38.10
C LEU A 21 -25.46 33.74 -37.32
N GLN A 22 -25.61 33.50 -36.03
CA GLN A 22 -24.48 33.11 -35.21
C GLN A 22 -24.07 31.71 -35.71
N ALA A 23 -22.84 31.58 -36.19
CA ALA A 23 -22.33 30.30 -36.66
C ALA A 23 -22.48 29.27 -35.54
N HIS A 24 -23.01 28.10 -35.87
CA HIS A 24 -23.10 27.01 -34.90
C HIS A 24 -21.70 26.64 -34.40
N SER A 25 -21.55 26.38 -33.11
CA SER A 25 -20.28 26.02 -32.47
C SER A 25 -20.44 24.79 -31.59
N PHE A 26 -19.36 24.03 -31.41
CA PHE A 26 -19.37 22.89 -30.48
C PHE A 26 -19.31 23.40 -29.03
N HIS A 27 -20.29 22.97 -28.23
CA HIS A 27 -20.24 23.09 -26.77
C HIS A 27 -19.53 21.88 -26.16
N VAL A 28 -19.80 20.69 -26.69
CA VAL A 28 -19.11 19.43 -26.39
C VAL A 28 -18.64 18.85 -27.73
N THR A 29 -17.34 18.58 -27.84
CA THR A 29 -16.75 17.96 -29.03
C THR A 29 -17.16 16.48 -29.14
N PRO A 30 -17.03 15.85 -30.31
CA PRO A 30 -17.45 14.46 -30.50
C PRO A 30 -16.82 13.47 -29.52
N TYR A 31 -17.63 12.56 -29.00
CA TYR A 31 -17.19 11.46 -28.14
C TYR A 31 -17.89 10.15 -28.50
N LEU A 32 -17.21 9.03 -28.19
CA LEU A 32 -17.58 7.68 -28.59
C LEU A 32 -18.21 6.90 -27.45
N GLN A 33 -19.20 6.07 -27.77
CA GLN A 33 -19.98 5.30 -26.79
C GLN A 33 -20.48 3.98 -27.38
N THR A 34 -20.86 3.03 -26.50
CA THR A 34 -21.59 1.79 -26.85
C THR A 34 -21.11 1.15 -28.15
N ALA A 35 -19.81 0.86 -28.17
CA ALA A 35 -19.15 0.21 -29.28
C ALA A 35 -19.57 -1.27 -29.38
N SER A 36 -19.69 -1.78 -30.59
CA SER A 36 -19.81 -3.20 -30.87
C SER A 36 -18.95 -3.58 -32.07
N ALA A 37 -18.80 -4.88 -32.33
CA ALA A 37 -18.05 -5.36 -33.49
C ALA A 37 -18.59 -4.84 -34.85
N ASN A 38 -19.81 -4.29 -34.91
CA ASN A 38 -20.39 -3.76 -36.15
C ASN A 38 -21.00 -2.36 -36.03
N SER A 39 -20.83 -1.68 -34.90
CA SER A 39 -21.43 -0.36 -34.68
C SER A 39 -20.63 0.51 -33.70
N MET A 40 -20.86 1.82 -33.79
CA MET A 40 -20.29 2.81 -32.89
C MET A 40 -21.30 3.95 -32.72
N TRP A 41 -21.57 4.36 -31.48
CA TRP A 41 -22.32 5.60 -31.21
C TRP A 41 -21.37 6.78 -31.11
N ILE A 42 -21.75 7.88 -31.77
CA ILE A 42 -21.01 9.14 -31.77
C ILE A 42 -21.98 10.24 -31.32
N SER A 43 -21.60 10.96 -30.28
CA SER A 43 -22.40 12.05 -29.72
C SER A 43 -21.60 13.35 -29.63
N TRP A 44 -22.27 14.49 -29.70
CA TRP A 44 -21.69 15.82 -29.51
C TRP A 44 -22.77 16.83 -29.12
N GLU A 45 -22.37 18.01 -28.64
CA GLU A 45 -23.30 19.11 -28.36
C GLU A 45 -22.91 20.36 -29.15
N THR A 46 -23.90 21.04 -29.74
CA THR A 46 -23.70 22.33 -30.40
C THR A 46 -24.54 23.43 -29.77
N SER A 47 -24.19 24.68 -30.07
CA SER A 47 -24.94 25.87 -29.65
C SER A 47 -26.36 25.97 -30.27
N GLY A 48 -26.71 25.10 -31.23
CA GLY A 48 -28.01 25.05 -31.90
C GLY A 48 -27.98 24.24 -33.20
N GLY A 49 -29.15 24.09 -33.84
CA GLY A 49 -29.30 23.41 -35.13
C GLY A 49 -29.53 21.90 -35.00
N ASP A 50 -30.51 21.36 -35.73
CA ASP A 50 -30.93 19.95 -35.59
C ASP A 50 -30.13 18.99 -36.51
N GLU A 51 -29.31 19.52 -37.43
CA GLU A 51 -28.52 18.71 -38.36
C GLU A 51 -27.52 17.84 -37.56
N SER A 52 -27.60 16.53 -37.74
CA SER A 52 -26.80 15.54 -37.00
C SER A 52 -26.14 14.59 -37.99
N ILE A 53 -24.98 14.97 -38.53
CA ILE A 53 -24.30 14.21 -39.59
C ILE A 53 -22.93 13.72 -39.11
N VAL A 54 -22.64 12.44 -39.36
CA VAL A 54 -21.29 11.88 -39.31
C VAL A 54 -20.83 11.55 -40.72
N LEU A 55 -19.70 12.11 -41.12
CA LEU A 55 -18.94 11.70 -42.30
C LEU A 55 -17.89 10.69 -41.83
N TRP A 56 -17.78 9.54 -42.48
CA TRP A 56 -16.92 8.45 -42.02
C TRP A 56 -16.36 7.61 -43.17
N GLY A 57 -15.35 6.81 -42.89
CA GLY A 57 -14.76 5.90 -43.87
C GLY A 57 -13.60 5.10 -43.28
N ILE A 58 -13.03 4.17 -44.05
CA ILE A 58 -11.82 3.43 -43.67
C ILE A 58 -10.52 4.21 -43.99
N THR A 59 -10.67 5.42 -44.53
CA THR A 59 -9.58 6.35 -44.86
C THR A 59 -9.97 7.77 -44.42
N PRO A 60 -9.00 8.67 -44.18
CA PRO A 60 -9.27 10.06 -43.77
C PRO A 60 -10.07 10.90 -44.79
N GLU A 61 -10.29 10.42 -46.01
CA GLU A 61 -11.05 11.10 -47.06
C GLU A 61 -12.58 11.05 -46.84
N LEU A 62 -13.08 10.18 -45.96
CA LEU A 62 -14.49 10.06 -45.53
C LEU A 62 -15.50 9.93 -46.70
N ASP A 63 -15.65 8.71 -47.22
CA ASP A 63 -16.49 8.41 -48.38
C ASP A 63 -17.95 8.04 -48.04
N GLN A 64 -18.28 7.92 -46.75
CA GLN A 64 -19.60 7.56 -46.25
C GLN A 64 -20.22 8.69 -45.41
N GLN A 65 -21.54 8.71 -45.33
CA GLN A 65 -22.29 9.65 -44.50
C GLN A 65 -23.47 8.94 -43.82
N THR A 66 -23.67 9.22 -42.54
CA THR A 66 -24.84 8.81 -41.77
C THR A 66 -25.45 10.01 -41.06
N SER A 67 -26.78 10.11 -41.12
CA SER A 67 -27.54 11.09 -40.33
C SER A 67 -28.13 10.43 -39.10
N GLY A 68 -28.20 11.15 -37.98
CA GLY A 68 -28.89 10.70 -36.77
C GLY A 68 -29.92 11.70 -36.30
N GLN A 69 -30.04 11.85 -34.98
CA GLN A 69 -31.06 12.67 -34.33
C GLN A 69 -30.42 13.69 -33.40
N SER A 70 -31.17 14.74 -33.08
CA SER A 70 -30.83 15.69 -32.04
C SER A 70 -31.96 15.86 -31.04
N LYS A 71 -31.62 16.12 -29.79
CA LYS A 71 -32.55 16.52 -28.72
C LYS A 71 -32.14 17.87 -28.14
N THR A 72 -33.09 18.53 -27.46
CA THR A 72 -32.82 19.81 -26.78
C THR A 72 -31.83 19.57 -25.64
N GLY A 73 -30.72 20.32 -25.63
CA GLY A 73 -29.77 20.38 -24.52
C GLY A 73 -30.13 21.51 -23.54
N ASN A 74 -29.12 22.19 -23.02
CA ASN A 74 -29.33 23.40 -22.22
C ASN A 74 -29.68 24.62 -23.09
N LEU A 75 -30.78 25.31 -22.79
CA LEU A 75 -31.28 26.48 -23.53
C LEU A 75 -31.49 26.20 -25.04
N LEU A 76 -30.66 26.79 -25.90
CA LEU A 76 -30.73 26.65 -27.36
C LEU A 76 -29.82 25.54 -27.90
N SER A 77 -28.97 24.95 -27.03
CA SER A 77 -28.04 23.91 -27.45
C SER A 77 -28.77 22.64 -27.90
N ARG A 78 -28.08 21.85 -28.72
CA ARG A 78 -28.56 20.59 -29.27
C ARG A 78 -27.57 19.48 -28.97
N LEU A 79 -28.07 18.41 -28.36
CA LEU A 79 -27.35 17.16 -28.18
C LEU A 79 -27.64 16.27 -29.38
N HIS A 80 -26.59 15.81 -30.04
CA HIS A 80 -26.65 15.03 -31.26
C HIS A 80 -26.20 13.61 -31.00
N GLU A 81 -26.87 12.64 -31.61
CA GLU A 81 -26.54 11.22 -31.51
C GLU A 81 -26.65 10.56 -32.88
N VAL A 82 -25.59 9.88 -33.31
CA VAL A 82 -25.55 9.12 -34.56
C VAL A 82 -24.96 7.74 -34.29
N GLN A 83 -25.68 6.69 -34.68
CA GLN A 83 -25.16 5.33 -34.67
C GLN A 83 -24.63 4.97 -36.05
N LEU A 84 -23.34 4.67 -36.15
CA LEU A 84 -22.79 3.99 -37.31
C LEU A 84 -23.10 2.49 -37.17
N THR A 85 -23.59 1.86 -38.24
CA THR A 85 -23.94 0.44 -38.28
C THR A 85 -23.36 -0.23 -39.52
N GLY A 86 -23.28 -1.57 -39.52
CA GLY A 86 -22.70 -2.32 -40.63
C GLY A 86 -21.18 -2.15 -40.75
N LEU A 87 -20.52 -1.72 -39.66
CA LEU A 87 -19.07 -1.64 -39.59
C LEU A 87 -18.45 -3.04 -39.60
N LYS A 88 -17.21 -3.14 -40.07
CA LYS A 88 -16.42 -4.35 -39.93
C LYS A 88 -15.80 -4.41 -38.53
N ALA A 89 -15.74 -5.59 -37.95
CA ALA A 89 -15.08 -5.81 -36.67
C ALA A 89 -13.57 -5.54 -36.77
N ASP A 90 -12.95 -5.18 -35.65
CA ASP A 90 -11.50 -4.96 -35.53
C ASP A 90 -10.90 -4.09 -36.65
N THR A 91 -11.60 -3.01 -37.00
CA THR A 91 -11.27 -2.15 -38.14
C THR A 91 -11.17 -0.71 -37.68
N ILE A 92 -10.14 -0.01 -38.15
CA ILE A 92 -9.97 1.43 -37.94
C ILE A 92 -10.91 2.18 -38.87
N TYR A 93 -11.69 3.08 -38.31
CA TYR A 93 -12.54 4.02 -39.02
C TYR A 93 -12.13 5.45 -38.69
N TYR A 94 -12.15 6.30 -39.70
CA TYR A 94 -12.01 7.75 -39.58
C TYR A 94 -13.39 8.38 -39.63
N TYR A 95 -13.60 9.45 -38.87
CA TYR A 95 -14.87 10.16 -38.84
C TYR A 95 -14.71 11.64 -38.53
N ARG A 96 -15.73 12.42 -38.88
CA ARG A 96 -15.96 13.75 -38.31
C ARG A 96 -17.45 14.06 -38.28
N VAL A 97 -17.87 14.93 -37.38
CA VAL A 97 -19.26 15.36 -37.22
C VAL A 97 -19.52 16.73 -37.84
N LYS A 98 -20.77 16.97 -38.24
CA LYS A 98 -21.26 18.23 -38.80
C LYS A 98 -22.67 18.58 -38.29
N THR A 99 -22.85 19.87 -37.97
CA THR A 99 -24.15 20.51 -37.69
C THR A 99 -24.16 21.94 -38.26
N GLY A 100 -24.87 22.16 -39.37
CA GLY A 100 -24.85 23.43 -40.08
C GLY A 100 -23.45 23.78 -40.54
N ASP A 101 -22.91 24.88 -40.02
CA ASP A 101 -21.53 25.33 -40.29
C ASP A 101 -20.51 24.79 -39.27
N ALA A 102 -20.97 24.18 -38.16
CA ALA A 102 -20.09 23.52 -37.21
C ALA A 102 -19.54 22.23 -37.81
N LEU A 103 -18.21 22.14 -37.86
CA LEU A 103 -17.50 21.04 -38.50
C LEU A 103 -16.27 20.69 -37.68
N SER A 104 -16.16 19.43 -37.25
CA SER A 104 -15.03 18.96 -36.45
C SER A 104 -13.83 18.54 -37.33
N ASP A 105 -12.68 18.38 -36.68
CA ASP A 105 -11.51 17.71 -37.27
C ASP A 105 -11.82 16.23 -37.57
N VAL A 106 -10.94 15.57 -38.32
CA VAL A 106 -11.03 14.14 -38.56
C VAL A 106 -10.41 13.38 -37.39
N PHE A 107 -11.20 12.54 -36.74
CA PHE A 107 -10.78 11.63 -35.67
C PHE A 107 -10.85 10.18 -36.15
N SER A 108 -10.42 9.26 -35.30
CA SER A 108 -10.40 7.82 -35.63
C SER A 108 -10.69 6.95 -34.42
N PHE A 109 -11.35 5.82 -34.66
CA PHE A 109 -11.61 4.78 -33.66
C PHE A 109 -11.40 3.39 -34.27
N ARG A 110 -11.26 2.37 -33.41
CA ARG A 110 -11.28 0.97 -33.81
C ARG A 110 -12.54 0.29 -33.31
N THR A 111 -13.23 -0.44 -34.17
CA THR A 111 -14.35 -1.29 -33.74
C THR A 111 -13.84 -2.47 -32.92
N PRO A 112 -14.56 -2.90 -31.87
CA PRO A 112 -14.26 -4.13 -31.16
C PRO A 112 -14.09 -5.35 -32.09
N PRO A 113 -13.25 -6.33 -31.71
CA PRO A 113 -13.23 -7.63 -32.36
C PRO A 113 -14.53 -8.40 -32.09
N LEU A 114 -14.81 -9.41 -32.92
CA LEU A 114 -15.85 -10.40 -32.60
C LEU A 114 -15.40 -11.25 -31.39
N PRO A 115 -16.32 -11.74 -30.55
CA PRO A 115 -15.97 -12.65 -29.46
C PRO A 115 -15.14 -13.86 -29.92
N THR A 116 -15.50 -14.42 -31.08
CA THR A 116 -14.79 -15.57 -31.69
C THR A 116 -13.37 -15.28 -32.16
N GLN A 117 -12.93 -14.02 -32.20
CA GLN A 117 -11.55 -13.64 -32.50
C GLN A 117 -10.65 -13.62 -31.27
N GLU A 118 -11.24 -13.60 -30.07
CA GLU A 118 -10.54 -13.76 -28.78
C GLU A 118 -9.25 -12.91 -28.69
N LYS A 119 -9.37 -11.60 -28.94
CA LYS A 119 -8.23 -10.67 -28.94
C LYS A 119 -8.01 -10.03 -27.57
N SER A 120 -6.74 -9.85 -27.22
CA SER A 120 -6.33 -9.04 -26.07
C SER A 120 -6.94 -7.63 -26.13
N SER A 121 -7.27 -7.09 -24.97
CA SER A 121 -7.90 -5.77 -24.82
C SER A 121 -7.20 -4.96 -23.73
N ARG A 122 -7.30 -3.63 -23.82
CA ARG A 122 -6.81 -2.70 -22.80
C ARG A 122 -7.91 -1.78 -22.31
N ILE A 123 -8.07 -1.69 -21.00
CA ILE A 123 -9.05 -0.83 -20.34
C ILE A 123 -8.33 0.27 -19.57
N LEU A 124 -8.80 1.50 -19.72
CA LEU A 124 -8.48 2.60 -18.81
C LEU A 124 -9.56 2.68 -17.73
N ALA A 125 -9.17 2.66 -16.46
CA ALA A 125 -10.06 2.87 -15.32
C ALA A 125 -9.59 4.07 -14.49
N MET A 126 -10.50 5.03 -14.28
CA MET A 126 -10.25 6.25 -13.49
C MET A 126 -11.60 6.82 -13.04
N SER A 127 -11.67 7.35 -11.82
CA SER A 127 -12.89 7.86 -11.20
C SER A 127 -12.62 9.19 -10.51
N ASP A 128 -13.69 9.91 -10.14
CA ASP A 128 -13.61 11.09 -9.30
C ASP A 128 -12.72 12.16 -9.95
N MET A 129 -13.14 12.59 -11.13
CA MET A 129 -12.53 13.68 -11.90
C MET A 129 -13.23 15.02 -11.67
N GLN A 130 -14.19 15.06 -10.75
CA GLN A 130 -14.86 16.27 -10.35
C GLN A 130 -13.85 17.35 -9.96
N GLN A 131 -14.21 18.61 -10.24
CA GLN A 131 -13.28 19.71 -10.12
C GLN A 131 -12.99 20.04 -8.65
N ASP A 132 -11.76 19.80 -8.22
CA ASP A 132 -11.20 20.46 -7.04
C ASP A 132 -10.90 21.94 -7.34
N LEU A 133 -11.36 22.84 -6.46
CA LEU A 133 -11.11 24.28 -6.61
C LEU A 133 -9.65 24.67 -6.34
N ALA A 134 -8.91 23.90 -5.55
CA ALA A 134 -7.48 24.15 -5.33
C ALA A 134 -6.66 23.71 -6.57
N ASN A 135 -7.05 22.61 -7.21
CA ASN A 135 -6.40 22.06 -8.39
C ASN A 135 -7.35 21.89 -9.60
N PRO A 136 -7.93 22.97 -10.14
CA PRO A 136 -9.04 22.91 -11.09
C PRO A 136 -8.72 22.31 -12.45
N ASN A 137 -7.45 22.06 -12.74
CA ASN A 137 -6.97 21.49 -14.00
C ASN A 137 -6.50 20.03 -13.87
N LYS A 138 -6.56 19.43 -12.67
CA LYS A 138 -5.91 18.15 -12.42
C LYS A 138 -6.40 17.04 -13.35
N PHE A 139 -7.70 16.94 -13.58
CA PHE A 139 -8.24 15.97 -14.54
C PHE A 139 -7.70 16.18 -15.96
N ARG A 140 -7.60 17.45 -16.39
CA ARG A 140 -7.00 17.79 -17.69
C ARG A 140 -5.53 17.36 -17.76
N ASP A 141 -4.80 17.48 -16.66
CA ASP A 141 -3.41 17.04 -16.57
C ASP A 141 -3.29 15.51 -16.57
N VAL A 142 -4.17 14.79 -15.85
CA VAL A 142 -4.25 13.32 -15.88
C VAL A 142 -4.49 12.82 -17.31
N ILE A 143 -5.34 13.49 -18.10
CA ILE A 143 -5.55 13.12 -19.51
C ILE A 143 -4.35 13.49 -20.40
N ASN A 144 -3.96 14.76 -20.41
CA ASN A 144 -3.03 15.29 -21.41
C ASN A 144 -1.55 15.04 -21.09
N ASN A 145 -1.21 14.95 -19.80
CA ASN A 145 0.16 14.69 -19.35
C ASN A 145 0.31 13.25 -18.83
N GLY A 146 -0.80 12.61 -18.44
CA GLY A 146 -0.83 11.23 -17.99
C GLY A 146 -1.15 10.22 -19.10
N VAL A 147 -2.45 9.94 -19.27
CA VAL A 147 -3.00 8.87 -20.11
C VAL A 147 -2.48 8.94 -21.55
N ILE A 148 -2.58 10.09 -22.21
CA ILE A 148 -2.22 10.22 -23.64
C ILE A 148 -0.71 9.97 -23.84
N PRO A 149 0.21 10.65 -23.13
CA PRO A 149 1.64 10.37 -23.22
C PRO A 149 2.01 8.93 -22.84
N TYR A 150 1.33 8.32 -21.86
CA TYR A 150 1.58 6.93 -21.51
C TYR A 150 1.27 6.00 -22.70
N VAL A 151 0.12 6.17 -23.35
CA VAL A 151 -0.24 5.35 -24.52
C VAL A 151 0.64 5.63 -25.73
N GLU A 152 0.83 6.89 -26.08
CA GLU A 152 1.53 7.26 -27.33
C GLU A 152 3.06 7.10 -27.21
N ASN A 153 3.65 7.45 -26.07
CA ASN A 153 5.10 7.46 -25.91
C ASN A 153 5.62 6.20 -25.18
N ALA A 154 4.97 5.76 -24.10
CA ALA A 154 5.45 4.61 -23.34
C ALA A 154 5.03 3.28 -23.99
N LEU A 155 3.80 3.19 -24.50
CA LEU A 155 3.34 1.99 -25.23
C LEU A 155 3.60 2.06 -26.74
N GLY A 156 3.84 3.26 -27.30
CA GLY A 156 4.10 3.43 -28.74
C GLY A 156 2.87 3.17 -29.61
N MET A 157 1.65 3.41 -29.09
CA MET A 157 0.40 3.10 -29.76
C MET A 157 -0.43 4.35 -30.01
N SER A 158 -1.21 4.37 -31.10
CA SER A 158 -2.27 5.38 -31.26
C SER A 158 -3.36 5.15 -30.20
N LEU A 159 -4.10 6.19 -29.80
CA LEU A 159 -5.17 6.03 -28.80
C LEU A 159 -6.22 4.97 -29.17
N HIS A 160 -6.59 4.89 -30.46
CA HIS A 160 -7.59 3.94 -30.96
C HIS A 160 -7.11 2.48 -31.01
N ASP A 161 -5.80 2.24 -31.04
CA ASP A 161 -5.22 0.90 -30.90
C ASP A 161 -4.81 0.61 -29.45
N GLY A 162 -4.47 1.66 -28.71
CA GLY A 162 -3.90 1.60 -27.37
C GLY A 162 -4.92 1.32 -26.29
N ILE A 163 -6.16 1.81 -26.39
CA ILE A 163 -7.22 1.60 -25.38
C ILE A 163 -8.53 1.21 -26.08
N ASN A 164 -9.20 0.18 -25.57
CA ASN A 164 -10.49 -0.29 -26.09
C ASN A 164 -11.68 0.33 -25.36
N MET A 165 -11.56 0.57 -24.06
CA MET A 165 -12.65 1.07 -23.22
C MET A 165 -12.10 2.01 -22.13
N THR A 166 -12.83 3.08 -21.85
CA THR A 166 -12.63 3.91 -20.65
C THR A 166 -13.78 3.67 -19.67
N LEU A 167 -13.47 3.12 -18.50
CA LEU A 167 -14.43 2.91 -17.40
C LEU A 167 -14.29 4.04 -16.38
N ILE A 168 -15.43 4.60 -15.97
CA ILE A 168 -15.48 5.71 -15.01
C ILE A 168 -16.47 5.39 -13.89
N PRO A 169 -16.00 4.86 -12.75
CA PRO A 169 -16.82 4.58 -11.57
C PRO A 169 -17.44 5.80 -10.84
N GLY A 170 -18.07 6.74 -11.56
CA GLY A 170 -18.82 7.86 -11.00
C GLY A 170 -18.02 9.13 -10.73
N ASP A 171 -18.74 10.17 -10.32
CA ASP A 171 -18.25 11.52 -10.00
C ASP A 171 -17.43 12.13 -11.14
N LEU A 172 -18.09 12.23 -12.28
CA LEU A 172 -17.59 12.87 -13.49
C LEU A 172 -17.55 14.39 -13.33
N VAL A 173 -18.50 14.93 -12.56
CA VAL A 173 -18.73 16.37 -12.38
C VAL A 173 -18.89 16.71 -10.92
N ASP A 174 -18.59 17.97 -10.53
CA ASP A 174 -18.78 18.43 -9.14
C ASP A 174 -20.26 18.58 -8.76
N ASN A 175 -21.13 18.86 -9.75
CA ASN A 175 -22.57 18.90 -9.52
C ASN A 175 -23.32 18.63 -10.82
N GLY A 176 -24.00 17.50 -10.89
CA GLY A 176 -24.78 17.05 -12.04
C GLY A 176 -25.91 18.00 -12.43
N ASN A 177 -26.41 18.84 -11.52
CA ASN A 177 -27.44 19.84 -11.82
C ASN A 177 -26.89 21.07 -12.56
N HIS A 178 -25.57 21.23 -12.63
CA HIS A 178 -24.93 22.38 -13.25
C HIS A 178 -24.40 22.02 -14.64
N TYR A 179 -25.04 22.57 -15.66
CA TYR A 179 -24.65 22.36 -17.06
C TYR A 179 -23.17 22.63 -17.34
N ASP A 180 -22.61 23.69 -16.75
CA ASP A 180 -21.21 24.07 -16.99
C ASP A 180 -20.21 23.06 -16.41
N SER A 181 -20.60 22.27 -15.40
CA SER A 181 -19.75 21.19 -14.88
C SER A 181 -19.58 20.10 -15.93
N TRP A 182 -20.66 19.70 -16.60
CA TRP A 182 -20.59 18.75 -17.72
C TRP A 182 -19.73 19.27 -18.86
N ARG A 183 -20.04 20.48 -19.34
CA ARG A 183 -19.39 21.04 -20.52
C ARG A 183 -17.91 21.33 -20.29
N ASN A 184 -17.59 22.05 -19.22
CA ASN A 184 -16.27 22.66 -19.05
C ASN A 184 -15.33 21.80 -18.21
N THR A 185 -15.86 21.07 -17.22
CA THR A 185 -15.01 20.34 -16.25
C THR A 185 -14.90 18.85 -16.54
N PHE A 186 -15.89 18.24 -17.20
CA PHE A 186 -15.82 16.85 -17.66
C PHE A 186 -15.46 16.75 -19.15
N PHE A 187 -16.35 17.21 -20.04
CA PHE A 187 -16.19 17.00 -21.48
C PHE A 187 -15.01 17.77 -22.08
N GLY A 188 -14.71 18.98 -21.57
CA GLY A 188 -13.56 19.76 -22.00
C GLY A 188 -12.23 19.01 -21.81
N PRO A 189 -11.90 18.57 -20.58
CA PRO A 189 -10.68 17.80 -20.30
C PRO A 189 -10.58 16.45 -21.00
N ILE A 190 -11.65 15.67 -21.08
CA ILE A 190 -11.61 14.29 -21.64
C ILE A 190 -11.65 14.25 -23.18
N ALA A 191 -12.06 15.34 -23.83
CA ALA A 191 -12.24 15.42 -25.29
C ALA A 191 -11.09 14.83 -26.12
N PRO A 192 -9.80 15.09 -25.81
CA PRO A 192 -8.68 14.53 -26.57
C PRO A 192 -8.64 12.99 -26.58
N LEU A 193 -9.18 12.34 -25.55
CA LEU A 193 -9.28 10.89 -25.43
C LEU A 193 -10.63 10.36 -25.97
N ALA A 194 -11.74 10.97 -25.54
CA ALA A 194 -13.09 10.45 -25.78
C ALA A 194 -13.51 10.44 -27.26
N ARG A 195 -12.83 11.23 -28.12
CA ARG A 195 -13.00 11.21 -29.58
C ARG A 195 -12.31 10.02 -30.29
N HIS A 196 -11.54 9.23 -29.54
CA HIS A 196 -10.80 8.07 -30.07
C HIS A 196 -11.17 6.77 -29.35
N VAL A 197 -11.57 6.86 -28.08
CA VAL A 197 -11.83 5.71 -27.20
C VAL A 197 -13.25 5.80 -26.62
N PRO A 198 -14.06 4.74 -26.73
CA PRO A 198 -15.39 4.70 -26.12
C PRO A 198 -15.38 4.86 -24.59
N THR A 199 -16.30 5.68 -24.08
CA THR A 199 -16.41 6.00 -22.64
C THR A 199 -17.66 5.37 -22.03
N TYR A 200 -17.50 4.74 -20.87
CA TYR A 200 -18.52 3.97 -20.18
C TYR A 200 -18.56 4.31 -18.67
N PRO A 201 -19.26 5.39 -18.27
CA PRO A 201 -19.39 5.74 -16.86
C PRO A 201 -20.46 4.94 -16.13
N ALA A 202 -20.30 4.83 -14.81
CA ALA A 202 -21.35 4.56 -13.84
C ALA A 202 -21.82 5.89 -13.20
N PRO A 203 -23.06 6.00 -12.69
CA PRO A 203 -23.48 7.13 -11.87
C PRO A 203 -22.77 7.14 -10.51
N GLY A 204 -22.24 8.29 -10.11
CA GLY A 204 -21.80 8.63 -8.75
C GLY A 204 -22.77 9.60 -8.07
N ASN A 205 -22.47 9.97 -6.82
CA ASN A 205 -23.39 10.82 -6.06
C ASN A 205 -23.39 12.28 -6.53
N HIS A 206 -22.31 12.77 -7.12
CA HIS A 206 -22.30 14.13 -7.66
C HIS A 206 -23.10 14.28 -8.95
N GLU A 207 -23.33 13.20 -9.71
CA GLU A 207 -24.22 13.21 -10.87
C GLU A 207 -25.69 13.51 -10.49
N ASN A 208 -26.06 13.25 -9.23
CA ASN A 208 -27.41 13.43 -8.66
C ASN A 208 -28.51 12.70 -9.45
N ASP A 209 -28.14 11.65 -10.19
CA ASP A 209 -29.03 10.91 -11.09
C ASP A 209 -29.82 11.82 -12.05
N THR A 210 -29.20 12.93 -12.45
CA THR A 210 -29.85 13.97 -13.26
C THR A 210 -30.07 13.51 -14.70
N ASP A 211 -31.11 14.07 -15.33
CA ASP A 211 -31.35 13.88 -16.77
C ASP A 211 -30.12 14.28 -17.61
N TYR A 212 -29.20 15.12 -17.14
CA TYR A 212 -27.98 15.44 -17.87
C TYR A 212 -27.11 14.20 -18.11
N PHE A 213 -26.86 13.37 -17.09
CA PHE A 213 -26.10 12.12 -17.26
C PHE A 213 -26.73 11.23 -18.34
N PHE A 214 -28.02 10.93 -18.18
CA PHE A 214 -28.76 10.06 -19.11
C PHE A 214 -29.04 10.71 -20.48
N ASN A 215 -28.86 12.02 -20.61
CA ASN A 215 -28.91 12.70 -21.90
C ASN A 215 -27.56 12.70 -22.61
N TYR A 216 -26.44 12.80 -21.89
CA TYR A 216 -25.12 12.77 -22.50
C TYR A 216 -24.68 11.35 -22.85
N PHE A 217 -25.05 10.36 -22.04
CA PHE A 217 -24.61 8.99 -22.26
C PHE A 217 -25.68 8.13 -22.92
N ASN A 218 -25.26 7.32 -23.88
CA ASN A 218 -26.02 6.23 -24.46
C ASN A 218 -25.30 4.94 -24.08
N LEU A 219 -25.77 4.29 -23.03
CA LEU A 219 -25.19 3.10 -22.42
C LEU A 219 -26.00 1.86 -22.82
N PRO A 220 -25.44 0.64 -22.64
CA PRO A 220 -26.17 -0.57 -22.99
C PRO A 220 -27.52 -0.67 -22.24
N LYS A 221 -28.58 -0.97 -23.00
CA LYS A 221 -29.98 -1.01 -22.49
C LYS A 221 -30.40 -2.43 -22.12
N ASN A 222 -29.50 -3.17 -21.46
CA ASN A 222 -29.70 -4.56 -21.02
C ASN A 222 -29.83 -4.71 -19.49
N GLY A 223 -29.98 -3.57 -18.79
CA GLY A 223 -30.41 -3.51 -17.40
C GLY A 223 -31.87 -3.91 -17.19
N SER A 224 -32.36 -3.75 -15.97
CA SER A 224 -33.77 -3.98 -15.67
C SER A 224 -34.65 -2.97 -16.43
N PRO A 225 -35.85 -3.35 -16.93
CA PRO A 225 -36.63 -2.52 -17.85
C PRO A 225 -36.95 -1.09 -17.39
N ASN A 226 -37.08 -0.87 -16.09
CA ASN A 226 -37.39 0.46 -15.51
C ASN A 226 -36.14 1.25 -15.08
N TYR A 227 -34.95 0.70 -15.31
CA TYR A 227 -33.66 1.19 -14.82
C TYR A 227 -32.59 1.08 -15.90
N LEU A 228 -32.99 1.28 -17.16
CA LEU A 228 -32.05 1.28 -18.27
C LEU A 228 -30.96 2.32 -18.02
N GLU A 229 -29.73 1.98 -18.37
CA GLU A 229 -28.55 2.86 -18.26
C GLU A 229 -28.08 3.16 -16.82
N HIS A 230 -28.87 2.83 -15.78
CA HIS A 230 -28.40 2.81 -14.38
C HIS A 230 -27.47 1.63 -14.12
N TRP A 231 -27.87 0.42 -14.54
CA TRP A 231 -27.01 -0.76 -14.52
C TRP A 231 -27.13 -1.53 -15.83
N TRP A 232 -26.00 -2.06 -16.28
CA TRP A 232 -25.86 -2.63 -17.61
C TRP A 232 -24.60 -3.50 -17.71
N TYR A 233 -24.50 -4.32 -18.75
CA TYR A 233 -23.24 -4.99 -19.08
C TYR A 233 -22.83 -4.76 -20.54
N GLN A 234 -21.53 -4.81 -20.81
CA GLN A 234 -20.93 -4.70 -22.15
C GLN A 234 -19.86 -5.78 -22.29
N ASP A 235 -19.90 -6.49 -23.40
CA ASP A 235 -18.85 -7.46 -23.74
C ASP A 235 -17.83 -6.81 -24.68
N GLN A 236 -16.56 -7.15 -24.50
CA GLN A 236 -15.44 -6.73 -25.32
C GLN A 236 -14.51 -7.92 -25.45
N SER A 237 -14.46 -8.59 -26.61
CA SER A 237 -13.68 -9.83 -26.75
C SER A 237 -14.03 -10.85 -25.63
N ASN A 238 -13.05 -11.31 -24.85
CA ASN A 238 -13.19 -12.27 -23.75
C ASN A 238 -13.53 -11.67 -22.38
N ILE A 239 -13.92 -10.39 -22.33
CA ILE A 239 -14.28 -9.71 -21.08
C ILE A 239 -15.74 -9.28 -21.06
N ARG A 240 -16.35 -9.37 -19.87
CA ARG A 240 -17.63 -8.76 -19.57
C ARG A 240 -17.45 -7.65 -18.56
N VAL A 241 -17.81 -6.44 -18.93
CA VAL A 241 -17.92 -5.28 -18.04
C VAL A 241 -19.34 -5.19 -17.50
N VAL A 242 -19.52 -5.00 -16.20
CA VAL A 242 -20.80 -4.79 -15.53
C VAL A 242 -20.75 -3.45 -14.80
N SER A 243 -21.68 -2.56 -15.09
CA SER A 243 -21.84 -1.27 -14.41
C SER A 243 -23.04 -1.32 -13.47
N LEU A 244 -22.88 -0.78 -12.27
CA LEU A 244 -23.88 -0.80 -11.21
C LEU A 244 -24.06 0.61 -10.63
N ASP A 245 -25.30 0.94 -10.29
CA ASP A 245 -25.67 2.20 -9.65
C ASP A 245 -25.74 2.02 -8.14
N THR A 246 -24.86 2.70 -7.43
CA THR A 246 -24.78 2.64 -5.97
C THR A 246 -25.28 3.90 -5.29
N ASN A 247 -25.97 4.79 -6.00
CA ASN A 247 -26.68 5.90 -5.39
C ASN A 247 -27.83 5.39 -4.52
N THR A 248 -28.14 6.13 -3.44
CA THR A 248 -29.06 5.67 -2.39
C THR A 248 -30.42 5.18 -2.92
N ALA A 249 -30.95 5.81 -3.97
CA ALA A 249 -32.24 5.44 -4.58
C ALA A 249 -32.21 4.10 -5.34
N TYR A 250 -31.03 3.61 -5.72
CA TYR A 250 -30.83 2.44 -6.58
C TYR A 250 -30.20 1.24 -5.85
N ARG A 251 -29.96 1.39 -4.53
CA ARG A 251 -29.55 0.30 -3.63
C ARG A 251 -30.69 -0.68 -3.32
N ILE A 252 -31.27 -1.28 -4.36
CA ILE A 252 -32.48 -2.11 -4.30
C ILE A 252 -32.23 -3.56 -4.73
N ASP A 253 -33.14 -4.46 -4.35
CA ASP A 253 -33.03 -5.89 -4.65
C ASP A 253 -33.14 -6.21 -6.15
N GLU A 254 -33.88 -5.41 -6.93
CA GLU A 254 -34.04 -5.58 -8.38
C GLU A 254 -32.69 -5.61 -9.11
N GLN A 255 -31.78 -4.68 -8.74
CA GLN A 255 -30.43 -4.62 -9.30
C GLN A 255 -29.59 -5.85 -8.90
N LEU A 256 -29.71 -6.33 -7.65
CA LEU A 256 -29.02 -7.53 -7.18
C LEU A 256 -29.50 -8.80 -7.89
N GLN A 257 -30.82 -8.93 -8.12
CA GLN A 257 -31.42 -10.05 -8.86
C GLN A 257 -31.01 -10.04 -10.34
N TRP A 258 -30.93 -8.85 -10.93
CA TRP A 258 -30.40 -8.69 -12.28
C TRP A 258 -28.93 -9.13 -12.33
N LEU A 259 -28.09 -8.69 -11.38
CA LEU A 259 -26.69 -9.08 -11.30
C LEU A 259 -26.54 -10.61 -11.14
N ASP A 260 -27.33 -11.24 -10.27
CA ASP A 260 -27.35 -12.71 -10.10
C ASP A 260 -27.64 -13.42 -11.43
N THR A 261 -28.56 -12.89 -12.23
CA THR A 261 -28.89 -13.42 -13.57
C THR A 261 -27.73 -13.26 -14.55
N VAL A 262 -27.11 -12.07 -14.59
CA VAL A 262 -25.96 -11.79 -15.47
C VAL A 262 -24.79 -12.69 -15.12
N LEU A 263 -24.44 -12.84 -13.84
CA LEU A 263 -23.33 -13.69 -13.40
C LEU A 263 -23.60 -15.16 -13.70
N MET A 264 -24.83 -15.65 -13.50
CA MET A 264 -25.22 -17.02 -13.85
C MET A 264 -25.08 -17.30 -15.35
N GLN A 265 -25.51 -16.37 -16.21
CA GLN A 265 -25.34 -16.49 -17.66
C GLN A 265 -23.87 -16.41 -18.08
N THR A 266 -23.09 -15.58 -17.40
CA THR A 266 -21.65 -15.44 -17.67
C THR A 266 -20.88 -16.70 -17.28
N CYS A 267 -21.31 -17.39 -16.23
CA CYS A 267 -20.71 -18.63 -15.75
C CYS A 267 -20.64 -19.71 -16.85
N THR A 268 -21.68 -19.80 -17.68
CA THR A 268 -21.81 -20.82 -18.74
C THR A 268 -21.37 -20.32 -20.12
N ASN A 269 -21.05 -19.03 -20.28
CA ASN A 269 -20.57 -18.48 -21.54
C ASN A 269 -19.07 -18.77 -21.72
N SER A 270 -18.71 -19.60 -22.69
CA SER A 270 -17.31 -19.94 -22.98
C SER A 270 -16.50 -18.79 -23.58
N ASP A 271 -17.16 -17.77 -24.11
CA ASP A 271 -16.48 -16.65 -24.76
C ASP A 271 -15.98 -15.61 -23.74
N ILE A 272 -16.34 -15.73 -22.46
CA ILE A 272 -15.97 -14.76 -21.42
C ILE A 272 -15.07 -15.41 -20.37
N ASP A 273 -13.87 -14.90 -20.20
CA ASP A 273 -12.90 -15.36 -19.21
C ASP A 273 -12.99 -14.58 -17.89
N PHE A 274 -13.28 -13.28 -17.99
CA PHE A 274 -13.17 -12.34 -16.88
C PHE A 274 -14.40 -11.45 -16.74
N VAL A 275 -14.76 -11.15 -15.49
CA VAL A 275 -15.79 -10.15 -15.16
C VAL A 275 -15.16 -8.94 -14.49
N PHE A 276 -15.35 -7.78 -15.12
CA PHE A 276 -14.97 -6.47 -14.59
C PHE A 276 -16.23 -5.75 -14.15
N ALA A 277 -16.33 -5.38 -12.88
CA ALA A 277 -17.42 -4.55 -12.39
C ALA A 277 -16.94 -3.11 -12.17
N GLN A 278 -17.85 -2.13 -12.32
CA GLN A 278 -17.65 -0.77 -11.83
C GLN A 278 -18.86 -0.32 -11.01
N MET A 279 -18.60 0.38 -9.91
CA MET A 279 -19.61 0.96 -9.04
C MET A 279 -19.01 2.13 -8.25
N HIS A 280 -19.76 3.18 -7.95
CA HIS A 280 -19.18 4.35 -7.31
C HIS A 280 -18.79 4.15 -5.84
N HIS A 281 -19.73 3.75 -4.98
CA HIS A 281 -19.50 3.68 -3.54
C HIS A 281 -18.84 2.35 -3.11
N PRO A 282 -17.77 2.37 -2.29
CA PRO A 282 -17.08 1.17 -1.84
C PRO A 282 -17.86 0.33 -0.81
N HIS A 283 -17.48 -0.95 -0.69
CA HIS A 283 -17.76 -1.72 0.53
C HIS A 283 -16.74 -1.46 1.62
N LYS A 284 -15.45 -1.39 1.24
CA LYS A 284 -14.32 -1.07 2.11
C LYS A 284 -13.48 0.03 1.46
N SER A 285 -13.10 1.04 2.24
CA SER A 285 -12.14 2.06 1.81
C SER A 285 -11.16 2.37 2.93
N GLU A 286 -9.88 2.32 2.58
CA GLU A 286 -8.79 2.58 3.53
C GLU A 286 -8.64 4.06 3.90
N MET A 287 -9.01 4.96 2.97
CA MET A 287 -8.72 6.39 3.05
C MET A 287 -9.85 7.21 3.64
N TRP A 288 -11.10 6.74 3.49
CA TRP A 288 -12.28 7.40 4.04
C TRP A 288 -13.39 6.41 4.42
N LEU A 289 -13.41 5.98 5.68
CA LEU A 289 -14.31 4.93 6.18
C LEU A 289 -15.80 5.28 6.09
N ALA A 290 -16.15 6.58 6.12
CA ALA A 290 -17.54 7.00 6.06
C ALA A 290 -18.17 6.81 4.67
N GLY A 291 -17.34 6.64 3.62
CA GLY A 291 -17.80 6.34 2.27
C GLY A 291 -18.24 4.89 2.05
N GLU A 292 -18.01 4.00 3.03
CA GLU A 292 -18.36 2.58 2.94
C GLU A 292 -19.87 2.32 2.96
N THR A 293 -20.31 1.31 2.22
CA THR A 293 -21.71 0.87 2.21
C THR A 293 -21.86 -0.65 2.29
N ASP A 294 -22.83 -1.10 3.09
CA ASP A 294 -23.22 -2.52 3.17
C ASP A 294 -23.82 -3.04 1.85
N TYR A 295 -24.44 -2.16 1.05
CA TYR A 295 -25.02 -2.56 -0.23
C TYR A 295 -23.93 -3.02 -1.21
N SER A 296 -22.83 -2.28 -1.31
CA SER A 296 -21.67 -2.68 -2.12
C SER A 296 -21.08 -4.00 -1.62
N GLY A 297 -21.12 -4.29 -0.31
CA GLY A 297 -20.74 -5.60 0.23
C GLY A 297 -21.56 -6.76 -0.32
N LYS A 298 -22.86 -6.55 -0.60
CA LYS A 298 -23.72 -7.55 -1.25
C LYS A 298 -23.37 -7.79 -2.72
N ILE A 299 -22.84 -6.77 -3.41
CA ILE A 299 -22.33 -6.87 -4.78
C ILE A 299 -21.00 -7.64 -4.77
N VAL A 300 -20.06 -7.23 -3.91
CA VAL A 300 -18.75 -7.88 -3.77
C VAL A 300 -18.90 -9.37 -3.46
N SER A 301 -19.78 -9.73 -2.52
CA SER A 301 -20.05 -11.13 -2.19
C SER A 301 -20.54 -11.96 -3.39
N ARG A 302 -21.30 -11.37 -4.32
CA ARG A 302 -21.73 -12.05 -5.56
C ARG A 302 -20.59 -12.24 -6.54
N LEU A 303 -19.71 -11.25 -6.68
CA LEU A 303 -18.53 -11.33 -7.54
C LEU A 303 -17.51 -12.35 -7.01
N GLU A 304 -17.35 -12.43 -5.69
CA GLU A 304 -16.57 -13.44 -4.98
C GLU A 304 -17.12 -14.85 -5.22
N GLN A 305 -18.43 -15.03 -5.01
CA GLN A 305 -19.12 -16.31 -5.24
C GLN A 305 -19.03 -16.74 -6.71
N PHE A 306 -19.24 -15.81 -7.65
CA PHE A 306 -19.06 -16.06 -9.08
C PHE A 306 -17.65 -16.57 -9.37
N SER A 307 -16.63 -15.88 -8.84
CA SER A 307 -15.24 -16.22 -9.10
C SER A 307 -14.89 -17.64 -8.64
N SER A 308 -15.34 -18.02 -7.45
CA SER A 308 -15.10 -19.37 -6.92
C SER A 308 -15.96 -20.45 -7.59
N ALA A 309 -17.24 -20.17 -7.84
CA ALA A 309 -18.18 -21.17 -8.38
C ALA A 309 -17.97 -21.43 -9.88
N CYS A 310 -17.56 -20.40 -10.63
CA CYS A 310 -17.38 -20.48 -12.08
C CYS A 310 -15.92 -20.65 -12.50
N ASN A 311 -14.97 -20.56 -11.56
CA ASN A 311 -13.53 -20.52 -11.82
C ASN A 311 -13.15 -19.45 -12.86
N LYS A 312 -13.76 -18.27 -12.76
CA LYS A 312 -13.50 -17.11 -13.62
C LYS A 312 -13.14 -15.91 -12.76
N PRO A 313 -11.91 -15.39 -12.84
CA PRO A 313 -11.53 -14.24 -12.02
C PRO A 313 -12.45 -13.05 -12.23
N SER A 314 -12.68 -12.31 -11.16
CA SER A 314 -13.47 -11.09 -11.18
C SER A 314 -12.71 -9.94 -10.54
N ILE A 315 -13.06 -8.72 -10.91
CA ILE A 315 -12.50 -7.51 -10.34
C ILE A 315 -13.61 -6.46 -10.27
N HIS A 316 -13.55 -5.57 -9.28
CA HIS A 316 -14.36 -4.36 -9.32
C HIS A 316 -13.51 -3.10 -9.14
N PHE A 317 -13.90 -2.06 -9.88
CA PHE A 317 -13.41 -0.70 -9.73
C PHE A 317 -14.42 0.13 -8.97
N PHE A 318 -13.93 0.98 -8.07
CA PHE A 318 -14.76 1.93 -7.35
C PHE A 318 -14.12 3.31 -7.21
N GLY A 319 -14.96 4.27 -6.83
CA GLY A 319 -14.65 5.69 -6.70
C GLY A 319 -14.84 6.20 -5.27
N HIS A 320 -15.33 7.44 -5.15
CA HIS A 320 -15.88 8.08 -3.95
C HIS A 320 -14.87 8.48 -2.87
N THR A 321 -13.86 7.65 -2.61
CA THR A 321 -12.82 7.91 -1.62
C THR A 321 -11.54 8.27 -2.35
N HIS A 322 -11.15 9.55 -2.38
CA HIS A 322 -10.27 10.15 -3.38
C HIS A 322 -8.80 9.76 -3.22
N ALA A 323 -8.48 8.53 -3.61
CA ALA A 323 -7.17 7.94 -3.50
C ALA A 323 -7.03 6.75 -4.45
N TYR A 324 -5.87 6.10 -4.40
CA TYR A 324 -5.68 4.76 -4.95
C TYR A 324 -5.55 3.75 -3.83
N SER A 325 -6.28 2.64 -3.93
CA SER A 325 -6.17 1.50 -3.03
C SER A 325 -6.39 0.21 -3.80
N ARG A 326 -5.55 -0.81 -3.59
CA ARG A 326 -5.70 -2.13 -4.23
C ARG A 326 -5.70 -3.24 -3.20
N GLY A 327 -6.71 -4.09 -3.28
CA GLY A 327 -6.85 -5.29 -2.46
C GLY A 327 -7.28 -6.53 -3.23
N THR A 328 -7.33 -7.65 -2.52
CA THR A 328 -7.83 -8.94 -3.02
C THR A 328 -8.63 -9.65 -1.94
N SER A 329 -9.70 -10.33 -2.36
CA SER A 329 -10.46 -11.18 -1.43
C SER A 329 -9.60 -12.36 -1.00
N ARG A 330 -9.58 -12.66 0.30
CA ARG A 330 -8.75 -13.74 0.85
C ARG A 330 -9.01 -15.07 0.14
N ASP A 331 -10.27 -15.47 -0.02
CA ASP A 331 -10.65 -16.83 -0.44
C ASP A 331 -11.13 -16.95 -1.89
N HIS A 332 -11.10 -15.86 -2.65
CA HIS A 332 -11.67 -15.78 -4.00
C HIS A 332 -10.64 -15.22 -4.97
N LYS A 333 -10.66 -15.62 -6.26
CA LYS A 333 -9.90 -14.94 -7.32
C LYS A 333 -10.62 -13.62 -7.68
N HIS A 334 -10.71 -12.73 -6.69
CA HIS A 334 -11.41 -11.45 -6.78
C HIS A 334 -10.47 -10.32 -6.36
N ALA A 335 -10.34 -9.31 -7.21
CA ALA A 335 -9.59 -8.09 -6.93
C ALA A 335 -10.53 -6.89 -6.71
N MET A 336 -10.09 -5.92 -5.93
CA MET A 336 -10.83 -4.68 -5.66
C MET A 336 -9.88 -3.49 -5.77
N VAL A 337 -10.27 -2.47 -6.53
CA VAL A 337 -9.40 -1.34 -6.85
C VAL A 337 -10.16 -0.03 -6.77
N ASN A 338 -9.74 0.83 -5.86
CA ASN A 338 -10.14 2.23 -5.84
C ASN A 338 -9.37 2.98 -6.94
N VAL A 339 -10.09 3.69 -7.80
CA VAL A 339 -9.51 4.47 -8.91
C VAL A 339 -9.91 5.96 -8.85
N ALA A 340 -10.33 6.45 -7.68
CA ALA A 340 -10.82 7.80 -7.40
C ALA A 340 -9.74 8.89 -7.34
N SER A 341 -8.70 8.80 -8.18
CA SER A 341 -7.54 9.71 -8.13
C SER A 341 -7.36 10.49 -9.44
N ALA A 342 -8.44 10.70 -10.19
CA ALA A 342 -8.37 11.30 -11.52
C ALA A 342 -8.47 12.83 -11.53
N GLY A 343 -8.97 13.47 -10.46
CA GLY A 343 -9.04 14.93 -10.41
C GLY A 343 -9.54 15.56 -9.11
N GLY A 344 -10.50 14.93 -8.42
CA GLY A 344 -11.05 15.40 -7.15
C GLY A 344 -9.99 15.64 -6.08
N ASN A 345 -10.33 16.39 -5.04
CA ASN A 345 -9.39 16.67 -3.94
C ASN A 345 -9.02 15.36 -3.24
N LEU A 346 -7.74 14.99 -3.22
CA LEU A 346 -7.30 13.72 -2.63
C LEU A 346 -7.64 13.65 -1.13
N ASP A 347 -7.97 12.46 -0.66
CA ASP A 347 -8.09 12.14 0.76
C ASP A 347 -6.70 11.78 1.28
N TYR A 348 -6.07 12.67 2.06
CA TYR A 348 -4.69 12.47 2.51
C TYR A 348 -4.60 11.59 3.75
N PHE A 349 -3.45 10.91 3.93
CA PHE A 349 -3.17 10.20 5.18
C PHE A 349 -3.27 11.12 6.40
N GLY A 350 -4.07 10.71 7.40
CA GLY A 350 -4.30 11.47 8.63
C GLY A 350 -5.36 12.58 8.54
N GLU A 351 -5.96 12.83 7.38
CA GLU A 351 -7.04 13.82 7.23
C GLU A 351 -8.38 13.33 7.81
N TYR A 352 -8.73 12.07 7.51
CA TYR A 352 -9.99 11.45 7.94
C TYR A 352 -9.76 10.17 8.76
N ALA A 353 -10.86 9.59 9.25
CA ALA A 353 -10.82 8.25 9.82
C ALA A 353 -10.46 7.22 8.74
N GLN A 354 -9.42 6.44 9.01
CA GLN A 354 -8.75 5.53 8.08
C GLN A 354 -8.54 4.16 8.74
N ALA A 355 -8.47 3.10 7.93
CA ALA A 355 -8.17 1.74 8.40
C ALA A 355 -7.28 0.99 7.41
N ASP A 356 -6.23 0.34 7.93
CA ASP A 356 -5.38 -0.60 7.19
C ASP A 356 -6.06 -1.98 7.20
N TYR A 357 -6.81 -2.28 6.15
CA TYR A 357 -7.55 -3.52 6.00
C TYR A 357 -6.63 -4.61 5.45
N THR A 358 -6.67 -5.81 6.06
CA THR A 358 -5.80 -6.91 5.62
C THR A 358 -6.02 -7.33 4.16
N GLU A 359 -7.22 -7.10 3.60
CA GLU A 359 -7.54 -7.33 2.20
C GLU A 359 -6.78 -6.41 1.23
N PHE A 360 -6.40 -5.20 1.67
CA PHE A 360 -5.66 -4.24 0.86
C PHE A 360 -4.15 -4.40 1.07
N ALA A 361 -3.41 -4.14 0.00
CA ALA A 361 -1.96 -4.32 -0.05
C ALA A 361 -1.23 -3.03 -0.45
N VAL A 362 -1.94 -2.04 -1.00
CA VAL A 362 -1.41 -0.75 -1.41
C VAL A 362 -2.48 0.30 -1.21
N SER A 363 -2.15 1.39 -0.53
CA SER A 363 -2.91 2.64 -0.51
C SER A 363 -2.00 3.86 -0.69
N GLN A 364 -2.42 4.79 -1.53
CA GLN A 364 -1.67 5.96 -1.98
C GLN A 364 -2.62 7.15 -2.19
N ASP A 365 -2.29 8.30 -1.62
CA ASP A 365 -2.91 9.61 -1.82
C ASP A 365 -2.19 10.38 -2.94
N GLU A 366 -2.18 9.79 -4.14
CA GLU A 366 -1.55 10.39 -5.33
C GLU A 366 -2.54 10.43 -6.49
N TYR A 367 -2.41 11.41 -7.37
CA TYR A 367 -3.15 11.47 -8.63
C TYR A 367 -2.67 10.42 -9.63
N GLY A 368 -3.58 9.96 -10.49
CA GLY A 368 -3.23 9.10 -11.60
C GLY A 368 -4.39 8.29 -12.13
N PHE A 369 -4.04 7.18 -12.77
CA PHE A 369 -5.00 6.31 -13.44
C PHE A 369 -4.55 4.85 -13.40
N VAL A 370 -5.50 3.95 -13.67
CA VAL A 370 -5.24 2.52 -13.76
C VAL A 370 -5.37 2.07 -15.21
N MET A 371 -4.35 1.37 -15.69
CA MET A 371 -4.38 0.66 -16.96
C MET A 371 -4.51 -0.84 -16.71
N VAL A 372 -5.43 -1.49 -17.43
CA VAL A 372 -5.64 -2.93 -17.34
C VAL A 372 -5.32 -3.55 -18.69
N ASP A 373 -4.25 -4.35 -18.74
CA ASP A 373 -3.91 -5.19 -19.88
C ASP A 373 -4.61 -6.54 -19.73
N VAL A 374 -5.49 -6.90 -20.67
CA VAL A 374 -6.14 -8.21 -20.69
C VAL A 374 -5.57 -9.02 -21.85
N GLN A 375 -4.93 -10.13 -21.51
CA GLN A 375 -4.45 -11.13 -22.46
C GLN A 375 -5.53 -12.18 -22.68
N ALA A 376 -5.80 -12.47 -23.96
CA ALA A 376 -6.69 -13.53 -24.40
C ALA A 376 -5.89 -14.72 -24.99
N GLY A 377 -6.57 -15.82 -25.32
CA GLY A 377 -5.99 -17.04 -25.87
C GLY A 377 -5.78 -18.14 -24.82
N ASP A 378 -4.85 -19.06 -25.10
CA ASP A 378 -4.69 -20.30 -24.31
C ASP A 378 -4.30 -20.10 -22.83
N ASP A 379 -3.62 -18.99 -22.52
CA ASP A 379 -3.21 -18.60 -21.16
C ASP A 379 -3.71 -17.18 -20.83
N PRO A 380 -5.03 -17.02 -20.60
CA PRO A 380 -5.61 -15.70 -20.43
C PRO A 380 -5.33 -15.18 -19.02
N TYR A 381 -5.01 -13.89 -18.94
CA TYR A 381 -4.80 -13.17 -17.69
C TYR A 381 -5.21 -11.70 -17.84
N PHE A 382 -5.40 -11.01 -16.72
CA PHE A 382 -5.38 -9.55 -16.71
C PHE A 382 -4.28 -9.03 -15.78
N GLU A 383 -3.69 -7.90 -16.14
CA GLU A 383 -2.67 -7.20 -15.35
C GLU A 383 -3.11 -5.75 -15.13
N ILE A 384 -3.23 -5.36 -13.87
CA ILE A 384 -3.53 -4.01 -13.42
C ILE A 384 -2.20 -3.28 -13.26
N LYS A 385 -2.14 -2.02 -13.71
CA LYS A 385 -1.00 -1.12 -13.53
C LYS A 385 -1.49 0.24 -13.05
N ARG A 386 -1.03 0.67 -11.88
CA ARG A 386 -1.27 2.03 -11.36
C ARG A 386 -0.18 2.94 -11.86
N ILE A 387 -0.55 3.92 -12.69
CA ILE A 387 0.37 4.91 -13.28
C ILE A 387 0.15 6.25 -12.58
N SER A 388 1.19 6.78 -11.92
CA SER A 388 1.10 7.92 -11.01
C SER A 388 1.72 9.19 -11.54
N LEU A 389 1.01 10.28 -11.25
CA LEU A 389 1.42 11.66 -11.44
C LEU A 389 1.84 12.30 -10.11
N GLY A 390 1.81 11.55 -8.99
CA GLY A 390 2.15 12.06 -7.66
C GLY A 390 1.06 12.98 -7.10
N ASP A 391 1.41 13.74 -6.07
CA ASP A 391 0.59 14.79 -5.47
C ASP A 391 1.20 16.18 -5.77
N GLU A 392 0.71 17.24 -5.12
CA GLU A 392 1.21 18.60 -5.26
C GLU A 392 2.63 18.78 -4.71
N ASN A 393 3.03 17.94 -3.76
CA ASN A 393 4.30 18.06 -3.05
C ASN A 393 5.41 17.25 -3.75
N THR A 394 5.05 16.08 -4.25
CA THR A 394 5.92 15.07 -4.85
C THR A 394 5.37 14.70 -6.23
N PRO A 395 5.45 15.61 -7.22
CA PRO A 395 4.97 15.33 -8.56
C PRO A 395 5.77 14.22 -9.22
N LEU A 396 5.08 13.32 -9.91
CA LEU A 396 5.65 12.22 -10.68
C LEU A 396 5.26 12.35 -12.15
N ASN A 397 6.00 11.65 -13.02
CA ASN A 397 5.73 11.63 -14.45
C ASN A 397 5.47 10.19 -14.91
N ASN A 398 4.20 9.79 -14.92
CA ASN A 398 3.74 8.47 -15.36
C ASN A 398 4.54 7.30 -14.77
N VAL A 399 4.78 7.33 -13.46
CA VAL A 399 5.53 6.28 -12.77
C VAL A 399 4.59 5.14 -12.41
N GLN A 400 4.92 3.91 -12.80
CA GLN A 400 4.17 2.74 -12.35
C GLN A 400 4.45 2.50 -10.86
N ARG A 401 3.43 2.64 -10.00
CA ARG A 401 3.55 2.53 -8.53
C ARG A 401 3.01 1.25 -7.95
N ASP A 402 2.20 0.51 -8.71
CA ASP A 402 1.66 -0.79 -8.30
C ASP A 402 1.28 -1.64 -9.52
N SER A 403 1.29 -2.96 -9.33
CA SER A 403 0.78 -3.91 -10.31
C SER A 403 0.27 -5.21 -9.68
N LEU A 404 -0.76 -5.79 -10.29
CA LEU A 404 -1.29 -7.10 -9.93
C LEU A 404 -1.68 -7.85 -11.21
N LYS A 405 -1.19 -9.08 -11.37
CA LYS A 405 -1.54 -9.99 -12.46
C LYS A 405 -2.39 -11.13 -11.94
N VAL A 406 -3.52 -11.40 -12.57
CA VAL A 406 -4.44 -12.49 -12.22
C VAL A 406 -4.67 -13.37 -13.44
N LYS A 407 -4.38 -14.66 -13.30
CA LYS A 407 -4.53 -15.67 -14.36
C LYS A 407 -5.87 -16.39 -14.22
N LEU A 408 -6.51 -16.73 -15.34
CA LEU A 408 -7.63 -17.68 -15.34
C LEU A 408 -7.13 -19.08 -14.94
N ASN A 409 -6.15 -19.55 -15.71
CA ASN A 409 -5.55 -20.89 -15.61
C ASN A 409 -4.31 -20.86 -14.71
N ASN A 410 -4.53 -20.67 -13.41
CA ASN A 410 -3.44 -20.64 -12.43
C ASN A 410 -3.17 -22.04 -11.82
N THR A 411 -1.90 -22.43 -11.70
CA THR A 411 -1.50 -23.67 -11.02
C THR A 411 -1.39 -23.41 -9.52
N SER A 412 -2.00 -24.24 -8.68
CA SER A 412 -1.89 -24.06 -7.23
C SER A 412 -0.45 -24.29 -6.73
N PRO A 413 0.03 -23.47 -5.77
CA PRO A 413 1.32 -23.68 -5.13
C PRO A 413 1.42 -25.04 -4.42
N TYR A 414 2.65 -25.50 -4.22
CA TYR A 414 2.91 -26.70 -3.42
C TYR A 414 2.36 -26.54 -1.99
N THR A 415 1.80 -27.62 -1.44
CA THR A 415 1.28 -27.61 -0.06
C THR A 415 2.43 -27.39 0.93
N PRO A 416 2.38 -26.35 1.78
CA PRO A 416 3.41 -26.13 2.77
C PRO A 416 3.35 -27.18 3.89
N GLU A 417 4.47 -27.42 4.55
CA GLU A 417 4.53 -28.21 5.79
C GLU A 417 4.81 -27.29 6.97
N VAL A 418 4.16 -27.55 8.11
CA VAL A 418 4.52 -26.90 9.37
C VAL A 418 5.80 -27.56 9.89
N LEU A 419 6.87 -26.77 9.99
CA LEU A 419 8.16 -27.17 10.57
C LEU A 419 8.23 -26.86 12.06
N TRP A 420 7.40 -25.94 12.56
CA TRP A 420 7.28 -25.67 13.98
C TRP A 420 5.94 -25.03 14.31
N PRO A 421 5.30 -25.43 15.43
CA PRO A 421 5.69 -26.52 16.33
C PRO A 421 5.49 -27.91 15.71
N HIS A 422 6.38 -28.87 16.02
CA HIS A 422 6.28 -30.25 15.51
C HIS A 422 6.76 -31.34 16.51
N THR A 423 7.25 -30.96 17.70
CA THR A 423 7.77 -31.90 18.71
C THR A 423 7.34 -31.49 20.11
N GLY A 424 6.63 -32.38 20.81
CA GLY A 424 6.44 -32.33 22.26
C GLY A 424 5.70 -31.10 22.79
N ASP A 425 5.75 -30.96 24.12
CA ASP A 425 5.19 -29.80 24.80
C ASP A 425 6.15 -28.60 24.60
N ILE A 426 5.64 -27.49 24.08
CA ILE A 426 6.40 -26.25 23.84
C ILE A 426 6.08 -25.22 24.92
N SER A 427 7.03 -24.35 25.28
CA SER A 427 6.66 -23.18 26.07
C SER A 427 5.68 -22.31 25.28
N SER A 428 4.67 -21.74 25.93
CA SER A 428 3.76 -20.76 25.31
C SER A 428 4.50 -19.50 24.79
N SER A 429 5.74 -19.28 25.25
CA SER A 429 6.64 -18.24 24.75
C SER A 429 7.37 -18.59 23.44
N CYS A 430 7.41 -19.87 23.05
CA CYS A 430 8.00 -20.37 21.79
C CYS A 430 6.97 -20.41 20.65
N ASN A 431 6.33 -19.26 20.44
CA ASN A 431 5.14 -19.11 19.63
C ASN A 431 5.42 -18.64 18.20
N LEU A 432 6.67 -18.64 17.73
CA LEU A 432 7.00 -18.33 16.33
C LEU A 432 6.83 -19.57 15.44
N ALA A 433 5.62 -19.78 14.92
CA ALA A 433 5.35 -20.87 13.99
C ALA A 433 6.17 -20.72 12.70
N THR A 434 6.61 -21.86 12.17
CA THR A 434 7.46 -21.94 10.98
C THR A 434 6.90 -22.96 10.00
N ALA A 435 6.85 -22.60 8.72
CA ALA A 435 6.50 -23.49 7.63
C ALA A 435 7.68 -23.65 6.67
N THR A 436 7.56 -24.60 5.74
CA THR A 436 8.42 -24.67 4.56
C THR A 436 8.38 -23.37 3.78
N LEU A 437 9.42 -23.12 2.98
CA LEU A 437 9.43 -22.03 2.02
C LEU A 437 8.28 -22.17 1.03
N PHE A 438 7.78 -21.04 0.53
CA PHE A 438 6.83 -21.01 -0.57
C PHE A 438 7.48 -21.60 -1.84
N ALA A 439 6.73 -22.45 -2.53
CA ALA A 439 7.13 -23.04 -3.79
C ALA A 439 5.94 -23.14 -4.73
N ASP A 440 6.17 -22.84 -6.00
CA ASP A 440 5.17 -22.85 -7.06
C ASP A 440 5.70 -23.54 -8.33
N ALA A 441 4.85 -24.37 -8.95
CA ALA A 441 5.20 -25.12 -10.14
C ALA A 441 5.25 -24.26 -11.41
N ASP A 442 4.53 -23.14 -11.45
CA ASP A 442 4.56 -22.20 -12.56
C ASP A 442 5.45 -20.97 -12.31
N LEU A 443 6.24 -21.03 -11.22
CA LEU A 443 7.21 -20.03 -10.79
C LEU A 443 6.62 -18.67 -10.41
N ASP A 444 5.33 -18.62 -10.07
CA ASP A 444 4.76 -17.44 -9.43
C ASP A 444 5.43 -17.19 -8.06
N LEU A 445 5.47 -15.92 -7.68
CA LEU A 445 6.03 -15.48 -6.40
C LEU A 445 5.02 -15.62 -5.27
N PHE A 446 5.52 -15.64 -4.03
CA PHE A 446 4.68 -15.57 -2.83
C PHE A 446 3.73 -14.36 -2.88
N GLY A 447 2.44 -14.61 -2.66
CA GLY A 447 1.37 -13.63 -2.63
C GLY A 447 0.79 -13.40 -1.24
N ALA A 448 0.48 -14.46 -0.50
CA ALA A 448 -0.07 -14.38 0.86
C ALA A 448 0.13 -15.69 1.67
N ALA A 449 0.02 -15.63 3.00
CA ALA A 449 -0.05 -16.80 3.86
C ALA A 449 -1.26 -16.71 4.79
N HIS A 450 -1.84 -17.86 5.14
CA HIS A 450 -2.96 -17.96 6.07
C HIS A 450 -2.68 -19.04 7.10
N TRP A 451 -2.59 -18.64 8.36
CA TRP A 451 -2.30 -19.47 9.52
C TRP A 451 -3.52 -19.60 10.40
N GLN A 452 -3.78 -20.83 10.86
CA GLN A 452 -4.83 -21.09 11.82
C GLN A 452 -4.35 -21.99 12.96
N VAL A 453 -4.81 -21.71 14.17
CA VAL A 453 -4.64 -22.58 15.35
C VAL A 453 -6.01 -22.90 15.93
N SER A 454 -6.26 -24.17 16.22
CA SER A 454 -7.48 -24.65 16.88
C SER A 454 -7.13 -25.51 18.09
N THR A 455 -8.05 -25.65 19.04
CA THR A 455 -7.96 -26.66 20.11
C THR A 455 -8.39 -28.05 19.64
N GLN A 456 -8.92 -28.18 18.42
CA GLN A 456 -9.37 -29.43 17.81
C GLN A 456 -8.75 -29.60 16.42
N CYS A 457 -7.93 -30.64 16.22
CA CYS A 457 -7.20 -30.87 14.96
C CYS A 457 -8.09 -31.11 13.74
N ASN A 458 -9.35 -31.47 13.96
CA ASN A 458 -10.33 -31.75 12.91
C ASN A 458 -11.34 -30.60 12.71
N ASP A 459 -11.26 -29.51 13.48
CA ASP A 459 -12.19 -28.38 13.37
C ASP A 459 -11.45 -27.04 13.47
N PHE A 460 -11.48 -26.29 12.39
CA PHE A 460 -10.93 -24.94 12.27
C PHE A 460 -12.01 -23.91 11.89
N SER A 461 -13.28 -24.20 12.17
CA SER A 461 -14.39 -23.27 11.96
C SER A 461 -14.37 -22.09 12.95
N THR A 462 -13.81 -22.32 14.14
CA THR A 462 -13.68 -21.33 15.22
C THR A 462 -12.26 -21.36 15.81
N PRO A 463 -11.24 -21.02 15.01
CA PRO A 463 -9.85 -21.10 15.45
C PRO A 463 -9.57 -20.09 16.59
N VAL A 464 -8.68 -20.46 17.51
CA VAL A 464 -8.19 -19.57 18.57
C VAL A 464 -7.21 -18.51 18.03
N PHE A 465 -6.65 -18.76 16.86
CA PHE A 465 -5.81 -17.85 16.10
C PHE A 465 -6.12 -18.00 14.62
N ASP A 466 -6.51 -16.92 13.96
CA ASP A 466 -6.72 -16.85 12.51
C ASP A 466 -6.02 -15.59 12.01
N HIS A 467 -4.94 -15.79 11.27
CA HIS A 467 -4.14 -14.68 10.78
C HIS A 467 -3.71 -14.93 9.35
N TRP A 468 -3.99 -13.98 8.48
CA TRP A 468 -3.48 -13.97 7.13
C TRP A 468 -2.81 -12.63 6.84
N TYR A 469 -1.85 -12.65 5.94
CA TYR A 469 -1.14 -11.46 5.49
C TYR A 469 -0.70 -11.64 4.05
N GLN A 470 -0.57 -10.52 3.35
CA GLN A 470 -0.09 -10.46 1.98
C GLN A 470 1.44 -10.28 1.95
N HIS A 471 2.04 -10.43 0.77
CA HIS A 471 3.47 -10.28 0.54
C HIS A 471 3.97 -8.85 0.73
N GLN A 472 3.09 -7.87 0.55
CA GLN A 472 3.35 -6.45 0.77
C GLN A 472 2.16 -5.80 1.46
N ASN A 473 2.39 -4.71 2.19
CA ASN A 473 1.35 -3.79 2.63
C ASN A 473 1.91 -2.36 2.61
N ILE A 474 1.73 -1.65 1.50
CA ILE A 474 2.12 -0.25 1.36
C ILE A 474 1.04 0.63 1.98
N TRP A 475 1.34 1.15 3.17
CA TRP A 475 0.47 2.01 3.96
C TRP A 475 1.23 3.29 4.34
N ASN A 476 0.68 4.46 3.98
CA ASN A 476 1.32 5.76 4.23
C ASN A 476 2.80 5.79 3.79
N GLU A 477 3.01 5.44 2.52
CA GLU A 477 4.33 5.32 1.87
C GLU A 477 5.29 4.26 2.44
N GLN A 478 4.88 3.47 3.44
CA GLN A 478 5.72 2.45 4.08
C GLN A 478 5.21 1.04 3.82
N ASP A 479 6.12 0.13 3.46
CA ASP A 479 5.77 -1.30 3.41
C ASP A 479 5.84 -1.91 4.82
N THR A 480 4.69 -2.11 5.46
CA THR A 480 4.60 -2.72 6.79
C THR A 480 4.96 -4.21 6.78
N ARG A 481 5.11 -4.82 5.60
CA ARG A 481 5.54 -6.21 5.40
C ARG A 481 6.99 -6.34 4.96
N ALA A 482 7.71 -5.24 4.74
CA ALA A 482 9.13 -5.27 4.43
C ALA A 482 9.89 -6.07 5.48
N ASN A 483 10.85 -6.89 5.03
CA ASN A 483 11.74 -7.72 5.85
C ASN A 483 11.04 -8.78 6.73
N LYS A 484 9.74 -9.04 6.57
CA LYS A 484 9.03 -10.09 7.31
C LYS A 484 9.01 -11.40 6.53
N ALA A 485 9.49 -12.48 7.15
CA ALA A 485 9.53 -13.80 6.54
C ALA A 485 8.11 -14.32 6.16
N PRO A 486 7.86 -14.67 4.88
CA PRO A 486 6.57 -15.18 4.41
C PRO A 486 6.08 -16.45 5.09
N ASN A 487 7.00 -17.31 5.52
CA ASN A 487 6.72 -18.64 6.10
C ASN A 487 6.83 -18.67 7.64
N ARG A 488 6.72 -17.52 8.31
CA ARG A 488 6.74 -17.41 9.78
C ARG A 488 5.54 -16.63 10.30
N ALA A 489 4.96 -17.07 11.42
CA ALA A 489 3.87 -16.36 12.09
C ALA A 489 3.98 -16.43 13.62
N LEU A 490 3.78 -15.30 14.29
CA LEU A 490 3.72 -15.23 15.75
C LEU A 490 2.31 -15.65 16.23
N LEU A 491 2.19 -16.83 16.82
CA LEU A 491 0.95 -17.36 17.38
C LEU A 491 0.59 -16.59 18.65
N LYS A 492 -0.57 -15.91 18.66
CA LYS A 492 -1.06 -15.16 19.82
C LYS A 492 -2.10 -15.99 20.59
N ASN A 493 -2.37 -15.59 21.84
CA ASN A 493 -3.44 -16.13 22.69
C ASN A 493 -3.32 -17.62 23.10
N LEU A 494 -2.12 -18.19 23.02
CA LEU A 494 -1.87 -19.55 23.51
C LEU A 494 -1.95 -19.58 25.05
N GLN A 495 -2.86 -20.41 25.58
CA GLN A 495 -3.01 -20.65 27.01
C GLN A 495 -2.00 -21.72 27.45
N ALA A 496 -1.50 -21.64 28.67
CA ALA A 496 -0.60 -22.66 29.21
C ALA A 496 -1.33 -23.99 29.47
N ASN A 497 -0.61 -25.11 29.39
CA ASN A 497 -1.12 -26.47 29.62
C ASN A 497 -2.32 -26.87 28.74
N GLN A 498 -2.40 -26.31 27.53
CA GLN A 498 -3.47 -26.55 26.57
C GLN A 498 -2.96 -27.25 25.30
N ASN A 499 -3.80 -28.10 24.71
CA ASN A 499 -3.54 -28.74 23.43
C ASN A 499 -4.06 -27.88 22.27
N TYR A 500 -3.27 -27.81 21.21
CA TYR A 500 -3.54 -27.06 20.01
C TYR A 500 -3.14 -27.83 18.75
N CYS A 501 -3.67 -27.38 17.62
CA CYS A 501 -3.34 -27.86 16.29
C CYS A 501 -3.16 -26.65 15.37
N VAL A 502 -2.03 -26.56 14.69
CA VAL A 502 -1.73 -25.48 13.74
C VAL A 502 -1.79 -26.00 12.31
N ARG A 503 -2.27 -25.16 11.39
CA ARG A 503 -2.17 -25.39 9.96
C ARG A 503 -1.89 -24.09 9.21
N VAL A 504 -1.33 -24.22 8.01
CA VAL A 504 -1.01 -23.10 7.14
C VAL A 504 -1.32 -23.46 5.69
N ARG A 505 -1.70 -22.46 4.89
CA ARG A 505 -1.66 -22.50 3.43
C ARG A 505 -1.01 -21.23 2.92
N MET A 506 -0.50 -21.26 1.70
CA MET A 506 0.11 -20.12 1.04
C MET A 506 -0.55 -19.87 -0.31
N ARG A 507 -0.51 -18.62 -0.77
CA ARG A 507 -1.10 -18.14 -2.00
C ARG A 507 -0.01 -17.56 -2.87
N ASP A 508 -0.07 -17.80 -4.18
CA ASP A 508 0.73 -17.08 -5.16
C ASP A 508 0.19 -15.66 -5.41
N ARG A 509 0.93 -14.86 -6.19
CA ARG A 509 0.50 -13.52 -6.62
C ARG A 509 -0.62 -13.53 -7.67
N ALA A 510 -0.84 -14.64 -8.38
CA ALA A 510 -1.94 -14.83 -9.32
C ALA A 510 -3.22 -15.40 -8.68
N LEU A 511 -3.30 -15.34 -7.35
CA LEU A 511 -4.45 -15.58 -6.51
C LEU A 511 -4.85 -17.05 -6.26
N ALA A 512 -4.04 -18.06 -6.59
CA ALA A 512 -4.35 -19.45 -6.22
C ALA A 512 -3.76 -19.82 -4.85
N TRP A 513 -4.56 -20.54 -4.06
CA TRP A 513 -4.12 -21.11 -2.79
C TRP A 513 -3.56 -22.51 -3.00
N SER A 514 -2.51 -22.83 -2.24
CA SER A 514 -2.15 -24.21 -1.95
C SER A 514 -3.28 -24.90 -1.19
N GLN A 515 -3.26 -26.23 -1.16
CA GLN A 515 -4.01 -26.95 -0.13
C GLN A 515 -3.52 -26.54 1.28
N TRP A 516 -4.39 -26.72 2.27
CA TRP A 516 -3.98 -26.61 3.67
C TRP A 516 -2.93 -27.68 4.01
N SER A 517 -1.91 -27.31 4.78
CA SER A 517 -0.99 -28.26 5.38
C SER A 517 -1.74 -29.28 6.24
N THR A 518 -1.17 -30.47 6.40
CA THR A 518 -1.65 -31.39 7.44
C THR A 518 -1.60 -30.67 8.80
N PRO A 519 -2.68 -30.68 9.60
CA PRO A 519 -2.66 -30.09 10.93
C PRO A 519 -1.59 -30.74 11.82
N VAL A 520 -0.78 -29.94 12.48
CA VAL A 520 0.24 -30.42 13.42
C VAL A 520 -0.19 -30.12 14.84
N ALA A 521 -0.32 -31.18 15.63
CA ALA A 521 -0.68 -31.09 17.04
C ALA A 521 0.54 -30.69 17.89
N PHE A 522 0.31 -29.84 18.89
CA PHE A 522 1.28 -29.50 19.91
C PHE A 522 0.56 -29.17 21.23
N ALA A 523 1.26 -29.30 22.35
CA ALA A 523 0.77 -28.86 23.64
C ALA A 523 1.66 -27.71 24.13
N THR A 524 1.06 -26.75 24.81
CA THR A 524 1.83 -25.74 25.54
C THR A 524 2.11 -26.22 26.96
N THR A 525 3.33 -26.07 27.47
CA THR A 525 3.63 -26.23 28.90
C THR A 525 3.21 -24.99 29.70
N GLY A 526 3.37 -25.06 31.03
CA GLY A 526 3.30 -23.89 31.91
C GLY A 526 4.03 -22.67 31.35
N ALA A 527 3.44 -21.48 31.53
CA ALA A 527 4.11 -20.23 31.19
C ALA A 527 5.44 -20.15 31.96
N VAL A 528 6.44 -19.54 31.33
CA VAL A 528 7.71 -19.25 32.00
C VAL A 528 7.38 -18.46 33.28
N PRO A 529 7.86 -18.87 34.47
CA PRO A 529 7.52 -18.17 35.68
C PRO A 529 8.01 -16.73 35.59
N LEU A 530 7.11 -15.77 35.81
CA LEU A 530 7.44 -14.35 35.85
C LEU A 530 7.90 -13.97 37.25
N SER A 531 8.72 -12.93 37.34
CA SER A 531 9.01 -12.26 38.60
C SER A 531 7.73 -11.70 39.24
N ASP A 532 7.84 -11.30 40.50
CA ASP A 532 6.89 -10.34 41.06
C ASP A 532 6.90 -9.03 40.26
N ASN A 533 5.89 -8.18 40.48
CA ASN A 533 5.86 -6.87 39.84
C ASN A 533 7.09 -6.06 40.29
N LEU A 534 7.93 -5.68 39.35
CA LEU A 534 9.16 -4.95 39.61
C LEU A 534 8.90 -3.45 39.82
N LEU A 535 7.69 -2.97 39.51
CA LEU A 535 7.30 -1.59 39.76
C LEU A 535 6.92 -1.36 41.22
N SER A 536 7.44 -0.28 41.79
CA SER A 536 7.02 0.31 43.06
C SER A 536 5.94 1.37 42.82
N ASN A 537 4.94 1.45 43.71
CA ASN A 537 3.85 2.43 43.61
C ASN A 537 3.17 2.44 42.21
N ALA A 538 2.84 1.26 41.71
CA ALA A 538 2.37 1.09 40.33
C ALA A 538 0.92 1.55 40.08
N GLY A 539 0.16 1.84 41.15
CA GLY A 539 -1.20 2.37 41.11
C GLY A 539 -1.32 3.78 41.68
N ALA A 540 -0.21 4.53 41.81
CA ALA A 540 -0.21 5.91 42.31
C ALA A 540 -0.69 6.13 43.77
N GLU A 541 -0.97 5.09 44.55
CA GLU A 541 -1.49 5.21 45.92
C GLU A 541 -0.57 5.92 46.91
N HIS A 542 0.71 6.02 46.59
CA HIS A 542 1.71 6.72 47.40
C HIS A 542 2.24 7.96 46.66
N GLY A 543 1.35 8.74 46.06
CA GLY A 543 1.73 9.91 45.30
C GLY A 543 2.54 9.53 44.05
N VAL A 544 3.58 10.31 43.76
CA VAL A 544 4.53 10.05 42.67
C VAL A 544 5.84 9.41 43.15
N GLU A 545 5.83 8.81 44.35
CA GLU A 545 7.01 8.15 44.90
C GLU A 545 7.56 7.10 43.92
N HIS A 546 8.88 7.09 43.75
CA HIS A 546 9.64 6.23 42.82
C HIS A 546 9.45 6.50 41.32
N TRP A 547 8.66 7.52 40.93
CA TRP A 547 8.52 7.95 39.54
C TRP A 547 9.30 9.26 39.30
N GLN A 548 9.93 9.35 38.14
CA GLN A 548 10.73 10.50 37.69
C GLN A 548 10.22 10.96 36.33
N GLY A 549 10.48 12.18 35.91
CA GLY A 549 10.12 12.57 34.54
C GLY A 549 10.15 14.07 34.28
N SER A 550 9.55 14.43 33.16
CA SER A 550 9.51 15.79 32.63
C SER A 550 8.07 16.21 32.37
N GLY A 551 7.69 17.39 32.86
CA GLY A 551 6.30 17.85 32.91
C GLY A 551 5.58 17.42 34.20
N PRO A 552 4.30 17.79 34.37
CA PRO A 552 3.52 17.44 35.55
C PRO A 552 3.29 15.93 35.61
N ILE A 553 3.61 15.35 36.76
CA ILE A 553 3.28 13.98 37.13
C ILE A 553 2.40 14.12 38.36
N GLU A 554 1.16 13.68 38.26
CA GLU A 554 0.19 13.81 39.34
C GLU A 554 -0.28 12.43 39.77
N SER A 555 -0.47 12.26 41.07
CA SER A 555 -1.27 11.19 41.64
C SER A 555 -2.55 11.82 42.15
N LEU A 556 -3.67 11.46 41.54
CA LEU A 556 -4.97 12.09 41.77
C LEU A 556 -5.90 11.10 42.46
N SER A 557 -6.55 11.55 43.54
CA SER A 557 -7.66 10.78 44.10
C SER A 557 -8.85 10.79 43.15
N SER A 558 -9.68 9.74 43.21
CA SER A 558 -10.84 9.61 42.32
C SER A 558 -11.74 10.85 42.35
N GLY A 559 -11.95 11.50 41.19
CA GLY A 559 -12.76 12.71 41.07
C GLY A 559 -12.05 14.03 41.42
N GLN A 560 -10.76 13.99 41.76
CA GLN A 560 -10.00 15.20 42.08
C GLN A 560 -9.76 16.04 40.82
N CYS A 561 -10.06 17.35 40.90
CA CYS A 561 -9.97 18.29 39.77
C CYS A 561 -10.77 17.83 38.54
N ASP A 562 -11.96 17.29 38.78
CA ASP A 562 -12.83 16.71 37.75
C ASP A 562 -12.21 15.54 36.97
N ALA A 563 -11.09 14.98 37.44
CA ALA A 563 -10.50 13.77 36.90
C ALA A 563 -11.42 12.54 37.11
N VAL A 564 -11.07 11.46 36.43
CA VAL A 564 -11.85 10.22 36.43
C VAL A 564 -11.68 9.43 37.73
N SER A 565 -12.55 8.44 37.98
CA SER A 565 -12.32 7.47 39.05
C SER A 565 -11.12 6.57 38.71
N ALA A 566 -10.32 6.24 39.73
CA ALA A 566 -9.26 5.25 39.65
C ALA A 566 -9.82 3.89 39.16
N HIS A 567 -9.01 3.13 38.44
CA HIS A 567 -9.39 1.78 38.00
C HIS A 567 -9.36 0.81 39.18
N ASN A 568 -8.34 0.93 40.03
CA ASN A 568 -8.20 0.13 41.24
C ASN A 568 -7.61 1.00 42.36
N GLY A 569 -7.99 0.71 43.61
CA GLY A 569 -7.56 1.55 44.74
C GLY A 569 -8.29 2.89 44.78
N SER A 570 -7.58 3.94 45.20
CA SER A 570 -8.13 5.28 45.42
C SER A 570 -7.49 6.38 44.59
N HIS A 571 -6.31 6.12 44.01
CA HIS A 571 -5.53 7.07 43.22
C HIS A 571 -5.25 6.56 41.81
N LEU A 572 -4.88 7.47 40.91
CA LEU A 572 -4.43 7.19 39.56
C LEU A 572 -3.28 8.14 39.19
N PHE A 573 -2.47 7.77 38.21
CA PHE A 573 -1.52 8.70 37.61
C PHE A 573 -2.19 9.54 36.52
N ALA A 574 -1.94 10.85 36.52
CA ALA A 574 -2.23 11.75 35.42
C ALA A 574 -0.91 12.37 34.91
N ILE A 575 -0.57 12.10 33.64
CA ILE A 575 0.72 12.47 33.06
C ILE A 575 0.52 13.61 32.07
N GLY A 576 1.15 14.76 32.33
CA GLY A 576 0.95 16.00 31.58
C GLY A 576 0.10 17.04 32.30
N GLY A 577 -0.56 16.66 33.40
CA GLY A 577 -1.23 17.55 34.35
C GLY A 577 -2.71 17.80 34.07
N VAL A 578 -3.51 17.71 35.13
CA VAL A 578 -4.95 17.98 35.19
C VAL A 578 -5.28 18.97 36.31
N CYS A 579 -4.63 18.86 37.48
CA CYS A 579 -4.89 19.79 38.58
C CYS A 579 -4.01 21.05 38.55
N ALA A 580 -2.76 20.92 38.10
CA ALA A 580 -1.83 22.05 38.05
C ALA A 580 -0.72 21.88 37.00
N ASN A 581 -0.32 23.03 36.44
CA ASN A 581 0.83 23.20 35.55
C ASN A 581 0.72 22.44 34.21
N GLU A 582 -0.51 22.29 33.70
CA GLU A 582 -0.89 21.49 32.53
C GLU A 582 0.01 21.77 31.32
N GLN A 583 0.60 20.71 30.76
CA GLN A 583 1.47 20.78 29.59
C GLN A 583 0.87 19.97 28.44
N GLY A 584 1.14 20.41 27.21
CA GLY A 584 0.75 19.66 26.02
C GLY A 584 1.40 18.27 25.92
N TYR A 585 2.49 18.06 26.67
CA TYR A 585 3.19 16.78 26.78
C TYR A 585 3.73 16.58 28.18
N GLY A 586 3.55 15.38 28.74
CA GLY A 586 4.18 14.93 29.97
C GLY A 586 4.82 13.56 29.79
N SER A 587 5.86 13.29 30.57
CA SER A 587 6.49 11.97 30.64
C SER A 587 6.83 11.63 32.08
N ALA A 588 6.58 10.39 32.48
CA ALA A 588 7.03 9.81 33.73
C ALA A 588 7.69 8.46 33.46
N PHE A 589 8.66 8.07 34.27
CA PHE A 589 9.25 6.75 34.22
C PHE A 589 9.69 6.27 35.60
N GLN A 590 9.73 4.95 35.75
CA GLN A 590 10.40 4.30 36.87
C GLN A 590 11.54 3.43 36.35
N ARG A 591 12.74 3.65 36.88
CA ARG A 591 13.92 2.84 36.57
C ARG A 591 13.98 1.62 37.48
N VAL A 592 13.90 0.45 36.89
CA VAL A 592 13.97 -0.85 37.57
C VAL A 592 15.35 -1.46 37.37
N ASP A 593 16.01 -1.86 38.45
CA ASP A 593 17.26 -2.63 38.40
C ASP A 593 16.95 -4.11 38.14
N VAL A 594 17.53 -4.67 37.08
CA VAL A 594 17.38 -6.08 36.68
C VAL A 594 18.70 -6.85 36.71
N THR A 595 19.69 -6.35 37.44
CA THR A 595 21.02 -6.97 37.55
C THR A 595 20.98 -8.40 38.06
N ASP A 596 20.02 -8.75 38.92
CA ASP A 596 19.82 -10.12 39.41
C ASP A 596 19.48 -11.12 38.28
N TYR A 597 18.96 -10.63 37.15
CA TYR A 597 18.65 -11.42 35.96
C TYR A 597 19.78 -11.42 34.93
N ALA A 598 20.88 -10.70 35.16
CA ALA A 598 21.97 -10.53 34.19
C ALA A 598 22.47 -11.85 33.59
N PRO A 599 22.72 -12.94 34.36
CA PRO A 599 23.18 -14.20 33.78
C PRO A 599 22.22 -14.82 32.76
N LEU A 600 20.92 -14.58 32.90
CA LEU A 600 19.89 -15.03 31.95
C LEU A 600 19.73 -14.06 30.79
N ILE A 601 19.86 -12.75 31.03
CA ILE A 601 19.86 -11.71 29.99
C ILE A 601 21.01 -11.92 29.01
N GLU A 602 22.22 -12.24 29.49
CA GLU A 602 23.39 -12.48 28.62
C GLU A 602 23.25 -13.74 27.75
N GLN A 603 22.36 -14.69 28.11
CA GLN A 603 22.08 -15.87 27.28
C GLN A 603 21.20 -15.54 26.06
N GLY A 604 20.56 -14.36 26.05
CA GLY A 604 19.66 -13.92 25.00
C GLY A 604 18.27 -14.58 25.06
N GLY A 605 17.27 -13.90 24.51
CA GLY A 605 15.91 -14.43 24.36
C GLY A 605 15.00 -14.32 25.60
N LEU A 606 15.51 -13.85 26.74
CA LEU A 606 14.71 -13.57 27.94
C LEU A 606 13.75 -12.41 27.64
N LYS A 607 12.46 -12.53 28.01
CA LYS A 607 11.49 -11.44 27.79
C LYS A 607 11.11 -10.72 29.09
N THR A 608 10.73 -9.47 28.92
CA THR A 608 9.99 -8.68 29.91
C THR A 608 8.56 -8.46 29.43
N HIS A 609 7.64 -8.37 30.38
CA HIS A 609 6.21 -8.20 30.17
C HIS A 609 5.79 -6.89 30.83
N LEU A 610 5.19 -6.00 30.05
CA LEU A 610 4.64 -4.73 30.52
C LEU A 610 3.12 -4.73 30.38
N SER A 611 2.42 -4.15 31.35
CA SER A 611 0.99 -3.88 31.25
C SER A 611 0.56 -2.66 32.05
N GLY A 612 -0.58 -2.09 31.71
CA GLY A 612 -1.20 -1.02 32.46
C GLY A 612 -2.63 -0.77 31.98
N TYR A 613 -3.46 -0.24 32.87
CA TYR A 613 -4.74 0.32 32.47
C TYR A 613 -4.52 1.76 32.04
N MET A 614 -5.06 2.13 30.87
CA MET A 614 -5.01 3.48 30.35
C MET A 614 -6.41 3.95 29.96
N ARG A 615 -6.64 5.25 30.10
CA ARG A 615 -7.80 5.95 29.53
C ARG A 615 -7.50 7.43 29.39
N ASN A 616 -8.41 8.12 28.73
CA ASN A 616 -8.57 9.56 28.83
C ASN A 616 -9.95 9.96 29.35
N PHE A 617 -10.23 11.27 29.40
CA PHE A 617 -11.52 11.79 29.84
C PHE A 617 -12.62 11.53 28.81
N ASN A 618 -12.44 11.98 27.55
CA ASN A 618 -13.49 11.99 26.52
C ASN A 618 -13.08 11.46 25.12
N GLY A 619 -11.87 10.93 24.94
CA GLY A 619 -11.39 10.39 23.67
C GLY A 619 -10.31 11.21 22.94
N SER A 620 -9.99 12.42 23.40
CA SER A 620 -9.05 13.32 22.71
C SER A 620 -7.57 13.00 22.99
N ASP A 621 -7.18 12.90 24.26
CA ASP A 621 -5.76 12.82 24.64
C ASP A 621 -5.19 11.41 24.57
N ILE A 622 -3.88 11.32 24.38
CA ILE A 622 -3.20 10.06 24.05
C ILE A 622 -2.25 9.66 25.20
N PRO A 623 -2.69 8.76 26.10
CA PRO A 623 -1.80 8.08 27.02
C PRO A 623 -1.02 6.97 26.30
N THR A 624 0.27 6.84 26.62
CA THR A 624 1.13 5.78 26.10
C THR A 624 2.02 5.13 27.16
N ILE A 625 2.35 3.85 26.95
CA ILE A 625 3.33 3.11 27.74
C ILE A 625 4.38 2.48 26.81
N HIS A 626 5.66 2.58 27.16
CA HIS A 626 6.72 1.76 26.57
C HIS A 626 7.80 1.49 27.62
N ILE A 627 8.76 0.63 27.30
CA ILE A 627 9.94 0.41 28.13
C ILE A 627 11.23 0.71 27.35
N GLU A 628 12.26 1.13 28.06
CA GLU A 628 13.61 1.32 27.53
C GLU A 628 14.60 0.43 28.29
N PHE A 629 15.34 -0.39 27.56
CA PHE A 629 16.39 -1.24 28.10
C PHE A 629 17.68 -0.45 28.20
N LYS A 630 18.34 -0.48 29.36
CA LYS A 630 19.52 0.32 29.64
C LYS A 630 20.68 -0.51 30.16
N ASP A 631 21.88 -0.20 29.69
CA ASP A 631 23.11 -0.81 30.19
C ASP A 631 23.48 -0.31 31.60
N ALA A 632 24.60 -0.81 32.13
CA ALA A 632 25.12 -0.39 33.44
C ALA A 632 25.49 1.10 33.51
N GLN A 633 25.71 1.75 32.37
CA GLN A 633 26.04 3.17 32.23
C GLN A 633 24.79 4.04 31.94
N LEU A 634 23.60 3.43 31.93
CA LEU A 634 22.30 4.05 31.65
C LEU A 634 22.09 4.47 30.19
N ASN A 635 22.91 3.98 29.26
CA ASN A 635 22.67 4.15 27.82
C ASN A 635 21.51 3.26 27.40
N THR A 636 20.62 3.78 26.56
CA THR A 636 19.50 2.99 26.02
C THR A 636 20.00 2.03 24.95
N LEU A 637 19.83 0.74 25.18
CA LEU A 637 20.17 -0.37 24.28
C LEU A 637 19.05 -0.65 23.27
N ALA A 638 17.79 -0.63 23.73
CA ALA A 638 16.61 -0.81 22.87
C ALA A 638 15.36 -0.25 23.54
N LYS A 639 14.26 -0.18 22.78
CA LYS A 639 12.91 0.19 23.28
C LYS A 639 11.88 -0.83 22.82
N SER A 640 10.80 -1.01 23.57
CA SER A 640 9.64 -1.79 23.11
C SER A 640 8.76 -0.99 22.16
N ASP A 641 7.85 -1.68 21.46
CA ASP A 641 6.71 -1.00 20.84
C ASP A 641 5.94 -0.18 21.89
N THR A 642 5.43 0.97 21.45
CA THR A 642 4.62 1.87 22.27
C THR A 642 3.17 1.41 22.28
N LEU A 643 2.64 1.13 23.47
CA LEU A 643 1.21 0.93 23.69
C LEU A 643 0.55 2.31 23.75
N SER A 644 -0.50 2.53 22.96
CA SER A 644 -1.22 3.80 22.89
C SER A 644 -2.73 3.56 22.94
N GLY A 645 -3.49 4.41 23.63
CA GLY A 645 -4.93 4.21 23.74
C GLY A 645 -5.73 5.42 24.22
N ALA A 646 -6.34 6.15 23.30
CA ALA A 646 -7.20 7.30 23.57
C ALA A 646 -8.65 6.92 23.95
N ASN A 647 -8.85 5.92 24.81
CA ASN A 647 -10.19 5.44 25.17
C ASN A 647 -10.78 6.22 26.35
N SER A 648 -12.07 6.59 26.29
CA SER A 648 -12.78 7.24 27.41
C SER A 648 -13.18 6.29 28.55
N THR A 649 -12.80 5.02 28.48
CA THR A 649 -13.00 4.03 29.54
C THR A 649 -11.70 3.29 29.81
N TRP A 650 -11.51 2.83 31.05
CA TRP A 650 -10.34 2.04 31.43
C TRP A 650 -10.22 0.78 30.57
N LYS A 651 -9.12 0.67 29.84
CA LYS A 651 -8.76 -0.55 29.10
C LYS A 651 -7.37 -1.00 29.51
N MET A 652 -7.21 -2.33 29.61
CA MET A 652 -5.93 -2.96 29.85
C MET A 652 -5.14 -3.03 28.55
N PHE A 653 -3.89 -2.58 28.59
CA PHE A 653 -2.91 -2.74 27.53
C PHE A 653 -1.75 -3.57 28.06
N ALA A 654 -1.25 -4.49 27.24
CA ALA A 654 -0.12 -5.33 27.58
C ALA A 654 0.75 -5.60 26.35
N ASN A 655 2.06 -5.73 26.58
CA ASN A 655 3.02 -6.16 25.58
C ASN A 655 4.15 -6.95 26.25
N SER A 656 4.99 -7.59 25.45
CA SER A 656 6.23 -8.21 25.89
C SER A 656 7.36 -7.86 24.93
N ALA A 657 8.57 -7.66 25.43
CA ALA A 657 9.75 -7.38 24.63
C ALA A 657 10.94 -8.25 25.08
N VAL A 658 11.79 -8.64 24.11
CA VAL A 658 13.03 -9.37 24.42
C VAL A 658 14.01 -8.39 25.07
N ILE A 659 14.63 -8.80 26.17
CA ILE A 659 15.64 -8.02 26.89
C ILE A 659 16.97 -8.16 26.14
N PRO A 660 17.56 -7.07 25.62
CA PRO A 660 18.87 -7.13 24.98
C PRO A 660 19.96 -7.59 25.97
N PRO A 661 20.98 -8.33 25.52
CA PRO A 661 22.20 -8.55 26.31
C PRO A 661 22.75 -7.24 26.87
N GLN A 662 23.50 -7.29 27.98
CA GLN A 662 24.03 -6.13 28.70
C GLN A 662 23.02 -5.24 29.42
N THR A 663 21.71 -5.49 29.32
CA THR A 663 20.70 -4.74 30.09
C THR A 663 20.93 -4.92 31.59
N ARG A 664 20.97 -3.81 32.33
CA ARG A 664 21.01 -3.77 33.81
C ARG A 664 19.87 -2.96 34.40
N TYR A 665 19.28 -2.06 33.63
CA TYR A 665 18.10 -1.30 34.04
C TYR A 665 17.01 -1.34 32.98
N ILE A 666 15.75 -1.28 33.40
CA ILE A 666 14.60 -1.08 32.51
C ILE A 666 13.86 0.18 32.98
N ASP A 667 13.76 1.18 32.12
CA ASP A 667 12.91 2.34 32.38
C ASP A 667 11.50 2.03 31.87
N PHE A 668 10.52 1.98 32.77
CA PHE A 668 9.11 1.87 32.42
C PHE A 668 8.53 3.26 32.23
N VAL A 669 8.18 3.62 31.00
CA VAL A 669 7.88 4.99 30.61
C VAL A 669 6.39 5.15 30.31
N LEU A 670 5.80 6.19 30.89
CA LEU A 670 4.46 6.70 30.64
C LEU A 670 4.58 8.05 29.92
N THR A 671 3.77 8.29 28.90
CA THR A 671 3.68 9.63 28.30
C THR A 671 2.23 10.03 28.06
N GLY A 672 1.92 11.31 28.23
CA GLY A 672 0.61 11.87 27.97
C GLY A 672 0.71 13.01 26.97
N THR A 673 -0.07 12.95 25.89
CA THR A 673 -0.10 13.99 24.85
C THR A 673 -1.49 14.59 24.73
N ARG A 674 -1.59 15.91 24.96
CA ARG A 674 -2.83 16.66 24.79
C ARG A 674 -3.11 16.90 23.30
N LYS A 675 -4.29 16.50 22.83
CA LYS A 675 -4.75 16.76 21.45
C LYS A 675 -5.88 17.77 21.37
N GLY A 676 -6.55 18.04 22.49
CA GLY A 676 -7.64 19.01 22.57
C GLY A 676 -7.92 19.40 24.02
N GLY A 677 -8.62 20.52 24.24
CA GLY A 677 -8.91 21.02 25.59
C GLY A 677 -7.72 21.72 26.27
N THR A 678 -7.89 22.01 27.57
CA THR A 678 -6.89 22.69 28.41
C THR A 678 -6.06 21.72 29.24
N ASP A 679 -6.59 20.56 29.56
CA ASP A 679 -5.96 19.62 30.50
C ASP A 679 -5.34 18.48 29.70
N ASN A 680 -4.31 17.82 30.24
CA ASN A 680 -3.76 16.61 29.63
C ASN A 680 -4.35 15.40 30.34
N ASP A 681 -5.45 14.91 29.80
CA ASP A 681 -6.29 13.86 30.36
C ASP A 681 -5.69 12.46 30.14
N SER A 682 -4.39 12.29 30.30
CA SER A 682 -3.72 11.01 30.08
C SER A 682 -3.59 10.25 31.41
N TYR A 683 -4.48 9.28 31.63
CA TYR A 683 -4.62 8.57 32.91
C TYR A 683 -4.08 7.14 32.87
N PHE A 684 -3.40 6.73 33.94
CA PHE A 684 -2.77 5.41 34.09
C PHE A 684 -3.02 4.82 35.48
N ASP A 685 -3.23 3.51 35.54
CA ASP A 685 -3.40 2.78 36.81
C ASP A 685 -3.06 1.29 36.64
N SER A 686 -2.88 0.57 37.76
CA SER A 686 -2.56 -0.86 37.82
C SER A 686 -1.40 -1.27 36.90
N LEU A 687 -0.30 -0.52 36.94
CA LEU A 687 0.88 -0.74 36.09
C LEU A 687 1.64 -2.01 36.51
N SER A 688 2.25 -2.70 35.56
CA SER A 688 3.11 -3.85 35.85
C SER A 688 4.28 -3.97 34.89
N LEU A 689 5.46 -4.24 35.46
CA LEU A 689 6.65 -4.71 34.75
C LEU A 689 7.12 -6.01 35.41
N LYS A 690 7.27 -7.08 34.63
CA LYS A 690 7.76 -8.37 35.12
C LYS A 690 8.75 -8.95 34.13
N VAL A 691 9.75 -9.66 34.61
CA VAL A 691 10.71 -10.38 33.75
C VAL A 691 10.52 -11.88 33.88
N GLU A 692 10.82 -12.61 32.82
CA GLU A 692 10.91 -14.06 32.86
C GLU A 692 12.06 -14.50 33.78
N THR A 693 11.82 -15.49 34.63
CA THR A 693 12.83 -16.01 35.59
C THR A 693 13.63 -17.18 35.03
N GLN A 694 13.31 -17.63 33.82
CA GLN A 694 14.01 -18.66 33.06
C GLN A 694 13.91 -18.32 31.57
N ALA A 695 14.97 -18.50 30.78
CA ALA A 695 14.87 -18.34 29.33
C ALA A 695 14.15 -19.55 28.73
N ALA A 696 13.16 -19.34 27.87
CA ALA A 696 12.61 -20.42 27.07
C ALA A 696 13.61 -20.80 25.97
N SER A 697 14.11 -22.04 25.99
CA SER A 697 14.95 -22.58 24.92
C SER A 697 14.10 -22.89 23.69
N CYS A 698 13.75 -21.87 22.91
CA CYS A 698 13.00 -22.06 21.66
C CYS A 698 13.95 -22.56 20.56
N PRO A 699 13.58 -23.61 19.81
CA PRO A 699 14.43 -24.13 18.75
C PRO A 699 14.53 -23.13 17.59
N ILE A 700 15.72 -23.03 17.01
CA ILE A 700 15.93 -22.36 15.73
C ILE A 700 15.59 -23.34 14.62
N ILE A 701 14.66 -22.95 13.74
CA ILE A 701 14.16 -23.80 12.67
C ILE A 701 14.72 -23.30 11.34
N SER A 702 15.58 -24.12 10.73
CA SER A 702 16.15 -23.86 9.41
C SER A 702 15.09 -23.94 8.31
N ASP A 703 15.18 -23.05 7.33
CA ASP A 703 14.32 -23.08 6.15
C ASP A 703 14.58 -24.34 5.30
N LYS A 704 13.49 -24.93 4.78
CA LYS A 704 13.52 -25.95 3.72
C LYS A 704 12.30 -25.80 2.81
N GLY A 705 12.40 -26.28 1.57
CA GLY A 705 11.24 -26.36 0.67
C GLY A 705 10.24 -27.44 1.08
N PRO A 706 9.02 -27.44 0.50
CA PRO A 706 8.03 -28.50 0.68
C PRO A 706 8.56 -29.86 0.18
N THR A 707 8.19 -30.96 0.84
CA THR A 707 8.61 -32.29 0.38
C THR A 707 8.05 -32.58 -1.00
N GLY A 708 8.93 -32.96 -1.93
CA GLY A 708 8.56 -33.26 -3.32
C GLY A 708 8.49 -32.05 -4.24
N ALA A 709 8.67 -30.82 -3.72
CA ALA A 709 8.89 -29.65 -4.56
C ALA A 709 10.34 -29.64 -5.09
N PRO A 710 10.55 -29.54 -6.41
CA PRO A 710 11.86 -29.27 -6.98
C PRO A 710 12.44 -27.94 -6.47
N VAL A 711 13.77 -27.83 -6.37
CA VAL A 711 14.43 -26.64 -5.81
C VAL A 711 14.17 -25.40 -6.67
N GLU A 712 14.10 -25.59 -7.99
CA GLU A 712 13.76 -24.58 -8.98
C GLU A 712 12.35 -23.99 -8.80
N HIS A 713 11.45 -24.72 -8.15
CA HIS A 713 10.09 -24.26 -7.85
C HIS A 713 10.02 -23.46 -6.55
N ILE A 714 11.09 -23.39 -5.76
CA ILE A 714 11.12 -22.58 -4.52
C ILE A 714 11.36 -21.13 -4.89
N THR A 715 10.26 -20.39 -5.10
CA THR A 715 10.26 -18.97 -5.49
C THR A 715 10.24 -18.02 -4.30
N GLN A 716 10.04 -18.51 -3.07
CA GLN A 716 10.36 -17.71 -1.91
C GLN A 716 11.86 -17.46 -1.89
N ASP A 717 12.24 -16.20 -1.74
CA ASP A 717 13.57 -15.92 -1.23
C ASP A 717 13.71 -16.65 0.10
N GLN A 718 14.68 -17.57 0.13
CA GLN A 718 15.21 -18.03 1.42
C GLN A 718 15.55 -16.75 2.14
N THR A 719 14.99 -16.58 3.34
CA THR A 719 15.14 -15.36 4.12
C THR A 719 16.52 -14.77 3.85
N THR A 720 16.52 -13.63 3.17
CA THR A 720 17.72 -12.88 2.82
C THR A 720 18.54 -12.88 4.07
N THR A 721 19.72 -13.49 3.98
CA THR A 721 20.58 -13.72 5.12
C THR A 721 20.64 -12.45 5.93
N THR A 722 20.32 -12.55 7.22
CA THR A 722 20.80 -11.63 8.24
C THR A 722 22.17 -11.14 7.79
N ASN A 723 22.36 -9.82 7.78
CA ASN A 723 23.65 -9.21 7.47
C ASN A 723 24.76 -10.11 8.04
N LEU A 724 25.59 -10.67 7.17
CA LEU A 724 26.55 -11.69 7.56
C LEU A 724 27.63 -11.10 8.47
N LEU A 725 27.68 -9.76 8.54
CA LEU A 725 28.51 -9.02 9.48
C LEU A 725 27.90 -9.04 10.88
N GLN A 726 28.75 -9.22 11.88
CA GLN A 726 28.40 -8.98 13.27
C GLN A 726 28.74 -7.54 13.62
N ASN A 727 27.83 -6.83 14.29
CA ASN A 727 28.02 -5.43 14.68
C ASN A 727 28.42 -4.53 13.49
N PRO A 728 27.62 -4.51 12.41
CA PRO A 728 27.89 -3.71 11.22
C PRO A 728 27.77 -2.18 11.43
N ASP A 729 27.08 -1.78 12.48
CA ASP A 729 26.70 -0.41 12.85
C ASP A 729 27.54 0.15 14.02
N ALA A 730 28.54 -0.62 14.51
CA ALA A 730 29.38 -0.26 15.65
C ALA A 730 28.67 -0.10 17.01
N GLU A 731 27.37 -0.43 17.11
CA GLU A 731 26.58 -0.25 18.32
C GLU A 731 27.12 -1.08 19.51
N ALA A 732 27.58 -2.29 19.21
CA ALA A 732 28.27 -3.19 20.15
C ALA A 732 29.78 -2.89 20.27
N GLY A 733 30.20 -1.66 19.96
CA GLY A 733 31.60 -1.25 20.02
C GLY A 733 32.40 -1.78 18.84
N ILE A 734 33.59 -2.33 19.10
CA ILE A 734 34.44 -2.96 18.07
C ILE A 734 34.31 -4.49 18.04
N SER A 735 33.30 -5.04 18.73
CA SER A 735 33.07 -6.47 18.80
C SER A 735 32.92 -7.05 17.39
N GLY A 736 33.59 -8.17 17.12
CA GLY A 736 33.57 -8.84 15.82
C GLY A 736 34.54 -8.28 14.77
N TRP A 737 35.25 -7.19 15.05
CA TRP A 737 36.20 -6.56 14.12
C TRP A 737 37.64 -6.68 14.62
N SER A 738 38.58 -6.97 13.73
CA SER A 738 40.00 -7.14 14.08
C SER A 738 40.92 -6.73 12.93
N GLY A 739 42.15 -6.26 13.22
CA GLY A 739 43.11 -5.95 12.17
C GLY A 739 44.32 -5.16 12.63
N ASN A 740 45.07 -4.64 11.66
CA ASN A 740 46.31 -3.91 11.88
C ASN A 740 46.02 -2.41 11.95
N GLY A 741 45.92 -1.88 13.17
CA GLY A 741 45.75 -0.46 13.47
C GLY A 741 44.51 -0.17 14.35
N PRO A 742 44.36 1.07 14.81
CA PRO A 742 43.25 1.51 15.66
C PRO A 742 41.90 1.49 14.93
N ILE A 743 40.91 0.84 15.55
CA ILE A 743 39.48 0.96 15.25
C ILE A 743 38.77 1.42 16.52
N GLU A 744 37.89 2.39 16.38
CA GLU A 744 37.12 2.96 17.47
C GLU A 744 35.64 2.97 17.09
N ALA A 745 34.75 2.81 18.07
CA ALA A 745 33.32 3.03 17.90
C ALA A 745 32.97 4.33 18.63
N LEU A 746 32.65 5.38 17.88
CA LEU A 746 32.50 6.75 18.40
C LEU A 746 31.03 7.16 18.39
N THR A 747 30.60 7.92 19.39
CA THR A 747 29.29 8.60 19.40
C THR A 747 29.40 10.03 18.85
N ASP A 748 28.25 10.70 18.65
CA ASP A 748 28.21 12.09 18.18
C ASP A 748 29.11 13.01 19.05
N LYS A 749 29.98 13.77 18.38
CA LYS A 749 30.95 14.74 18.96
C LYS A 749 32.02 14.14 19.87
N GLN A 750 32.10 12.82 20.01
CA GLN A 750 33.15 12.17 20.77
C GLN A 750 34.51 12.46 20.11
N CYS A 751 35.41 13.14 20.83
CA CYS A 751 36.72 13.58 20.29
C CYS A 751 36.61 14.51 19.08
N GLY A 752 35.54 15.31 18.99
CA GLY A 752 35.32 16.22 17.85
C GLY A 752 34.81 15.51 16.60
N SER A 753 34.40 14.23 16.74
CA SER A 753 33.77 13.46 15.68
C SER A 753 32.40 14.01 15.31
N VAL A 754 31.73 13.27 14.43
CA VAL A 754 30.53 13.70 13.71
C VAL A 754 29.30 12.89 14.15
N PRO A 755 28.07 13.31 13.82
CA PRO A 755 26.91 12.48 14.10
C PRO A 755 26.96 11.15 13.31
N PRO A 756 26.56 10.01 13.91
CA PRO A 756 26.38 8.74 13.21
C PRO A 756 25.35 8.90 12.07
N PHE A 757 25.40 8.01 11.08
CA PHE A 757 24.39 7.95 10.02
C PHE A 757 23.10 7.34 10.56
N GLU A 758 23.22 6.24 11.28
CA GLU A 758 22.13 5.57 11.99
C GLU A 758 22.63 5.08 13.36
N GLY A 759 21.71 4.76 14.28
CA GLY A 759 22.12 4.33 15.62
C GLY A 759 22.75 5.45 16.46
N GLN A 760 23.60 5.06 17.42
CA GLN A 760 24.30 5.93 18.36
C GLN A 760 25.81 5.97 18.13
N LYS A 761 26.38 4.99 17.42
CA LYS A 761 27.81 4.84 17.18
C LYS A 761 28.10 4.62 15.69
N PHE A 762 29.36 4.80 15.34
CA PHE A 762 29.90 4.47 14.03
C PHE A 762 31.38 4.12 14.18
N PHE A 763 31.96 3.44 13.20
CA PHE A 763 33.38 3.10 13.22
C PHE A 763 34.24 4.27 12.75
N ALA A 764 35.29 4.57 13.50
CA ALA A 764 36.44 5.36 13.05
C ALA A 764 37.66 4.45 12.88
N VAL A 765 38.13 4.30 11.64
CA VAL A 765 39.22 3.39 11.28
C VAL A 765 40.46 4.20 10.95
N GLY A 766 41.47 4.14 11.80
CA GLY A 766 42.61 5.08 11.72
C GLY A 766 42.95 5.73 13.04
N GLY A 767 42.01 5.74 13.99
CA GLY A 767 42.10 6.39 15.30
C GLY A 767 41.83 7.88 15.17
N VAL A 768 40.92 8.38 16.00
CA VAL A 768 40.61 9.82 16.19
C VAL A 768 40.71 10.21 17.66
N CYS A 769 40.33 9.33 18.59
CA CYS A 769 40.49 9.60 20.02
C CYS A 769 41.88 9.21 20.52
N GLN A 770 42.37 8.02 20.17
CA GLN A 770 43.67 7.51 20.63
C GLN A 770 44.35 6.61 19.60
N GLY A 771 45.70 6.60 19.62
CA GLY A 771 46.51 5.62 18.89
C GLY A 771 46.55 5.79 17.38
N GLU A 772 46.35 7.02 16.88
CA GLU A 772 46.24 7.39 15.47
C GLU A 772 47.34 6.82 14.56
N THR A 773 46.94 6.42 13.35
CA THR A 773 47.88 5.98 12.31
C THR A 773 47.49 6.50 10.93
N ALA A 774 48.50 6.70 10.07
CA ALA A 774 48.28 7.19 8.70
C ALA A 774 47.52 6.19 7.81
N PHE A 775 47.53 4.90 8.17
CA PHE A 775 46.82 3.85 7.47
C PHE A 775 46.45 2.73 8.44
N THR A 776 45.16 2.40 8.48
CA THR A 776 44.63 1.25 9.23
C THR A 776 43.88 0.33 8.28
N SER A 777 43.97 -0.98 8.52
CA SER A 777 43.11 -1.98 7.90
C SER A 777 42.52 -2.89 8.97
N VAL A 778 41.19 -2.91 9.06
CA VAL A 778 40.44 -3.80 9.94
C VAL A 778 39.45 -4.62 9.14
N SER A 779 39.13 -5.80 9.65
CA SER A 779 38.28 -6.74 8.95
C SER A 779 37.48 -7.61 9.89
N GLN A 780 36.38 -8.11 9.36
CA GLN A 780 35.61 -9.19 9.95
C GLN A 780 35.60 -10.38 9.00
N ARG A 781 36.00 -11.55 9.49
CA ARG A 781 35.99 -12.80 8.74
C ARG A 781 34.64 -13.49 8.88
N VAL A 782 33.98 -13.73 7.76
CA VAL A 782 32.69 -14.41 7.65
C VAL A 782 32.89 -15.78 7.02
N SER A 783 32.36 -16.82 7.66
CA SER A 783 32.30 -18.17 7.06
C SER A 783 31.08 -18.28 6.16
N VAL A 784 31.30 -18.71 4.92
CA VAL A 784 30.23 -18.90 3.93
C VAL A 784 29.96 -20.37 3.60
N GLN A 785 30.67 -21.29 4.24
CA GLN A 785 30.63 -22.74 3.94
C GLN A 785 29.25 -23.41 4.08
N ASN A 786 28.33 -22.81 4.85
CA ASN A 786 26.98 -23.36 5.06
C ASN A 786 25.95 -22.82 4.05
N ILE A 787 26.37 -21.96 3.11
CA ILE A 787 25.50 -21.41 2.07
C ILE A 787 25.45 -22.41 0.91
N ALA A 788 24.24 -22.82 0.52
CA ALA A 788 24.04 -23.73 -0.60
C ALA A 788 24.52 -23.10 -1.93
N HIS A 789 24.94 -23.94 -2.88
CA HIS A 789 25.33 -23.55 -4.25
C HIS A 789 26.62 -22.72 -4.40
N ILE A 790 27.41 -22.50 -3.33
CA ILE A 790 28.74 -21.91 -3.51
C ILE A 790 29.59 -22.78 -4.43
N SER A 791 29.52 -24.12 -4.32
CA SER A 791 30.24 -25.07 -5.19
C SER A 791 30.00 -24.87 -6.69
N ASP A 792 28.90 -24.21 -7.04
CA ASP A 792 28.43 -24.03 -8.41
C ASP A 792 28.90 -22.68 -8.98
N GLY A 793 29.55 -21.82 -8.16
CA GLY A 793 30.04 -20.50 -8.56
C GLY A 793 28.95 -19.46 -8.83
N ASN A 794 27.72 -19.73 -8.40
CA ASN A 794 26.53 -18.92 -8.72
C ASN A 794 26.02 -18.07 -7.55
N VAL A 795 26.74 -18.04 -6.43
CA VAL A 795 26.33 -17.23 -5.27
C VAL A 795 26.87 -15.83 -5.44
N THR A 796 25.96 -14.85 -5.54
CA THR A 796 26.34 -13.44 -5.58
C THR A 796 26.18 -12.83 -4.20
N ILE A 797 27.05 -11.89 -3.84
CA ILE A 797 26.97 -11.15 -2.58
C ILE A 797 26.88 -9.66 -2.87
N ASN A 798 26.04 -8.98 -2.09
CA ASN A 798 25.96 -7.53 -2.03
C ASN A 798 26.73 -7.07 -0.80
N PHE A 799 27.54 -6.03 -0.95
CA PHE A 799 28.32 -5.49 0.14
C PHE A 799 28.44 -3.97 0.04
N GLY A 800 28.56 -3.30 1.17
CA GLY A 800 28.61 -1.84 1.18
C GLY A 800 28.43 -1.24 2.56
N GLY A 801 28.13 0.06 2.57
CA GLY A 801 27.83 0.81 3.78
C GLY A 801 27.89 2.31 3.56
N MET A 802 27.71 3.07 4.63
CA MET A 802 27.82 4.52 4.63
C MET A 802 29.23 4.93 5.00
N LEU A 803 29.85 5.75 4.15
CA LEU A 803 31.21 6.25 4.33
C LEU A 803 31.18 7.77 4.39
N ARG A 804 32.07 8.34 5.19
CA ARG A 804 32.39 9.77 5.16
C ARG A 804 33.78 9.99 5.72
N ASN A 805 34.22 11.23 5.60
CA ASN A 805 35.29 11.75 6.42
C ASN A 805 34.87 13.07 7.10
N TYR A 806 35.77 13.70 7.85
CA TYR A 806 35.48 14.96 8.54
C TYR A 806 35.45 16.19 7.59
N SER A 807 36.44 16.32 6.69
CA SER A 807 36.70 17.57 5.93
C SER A 807 36.80 17.43 4.40
N GLY A 808 36.52 16.25 3.87
CA GLY A 808 36.63 15.89 2.45
C GLY A 808 37.99 15.30 2.03
N ASN A 809 38.96 15.11 2.94
CA ASN A 809 40.34 14.82 2.55
C ASN A 809 40.77 13.35 2.74
N ASP A 810 40.35 12.69 3.82
CA ASP A 810 40.73 11.30 4.11
C ASP A 810 39.92 10.29 3.29
N THR A 811 40.46 9.08 3.14
CA THR A 811 39.88 8.06 2.26
C THR A 811 39.43 6.84 3.06
N PRO A 812 38.14 6.78 3.46
CA PRO A 812 37.52 5.54 3.87
C PRO A 812 37.30 4.64 2.65
N ALA A 813 37.57 3.34 2.78
CA ALA A 813 37.25 2.38 1.74
C ALA A 813 36.84 1.00 2.30
N ILE A 814 35.90 0.36 1.62
CA ILE A 814 35.44 -1.02 1.85
C ILE A 814 35.94 -1.91 0.72
N LYS A 815 36.40 -3.12 1.03
CA LYS A 815 36.65 -4.18 0.05
C LYS A 815 36.40 -5.56 0.64
N LEU A 816 36.28 -6.56 -0.23
CA LEU A 816 36.24 -7.96 0.15
C LEU A 816 37.52 -8.70 -0.26
N SER A 817 37.99 -9.60 0.59
CA SER A 817 39.04 -10.57 0.28
C SER A 817 38.49 -11.99 0.45
N LEU A 818 38.55 -12.81 -0.59
CA LEU A 818 37.96 -14.15 -0.64
C LEU A 818 39.02 -15.23 -0.40
N PHE A 819 38.72 -16.21 0.45
CA PHE A 819 39.66 -17.28 0.81
C PHE A 819 39.03 -18.66 0.66
N ASP A 820 39.85 -19.65 0.31
CA ASP A 820 39.46 -21.05 0.30
C ASP A 820 39.50 -21.69 1.70
N VAL A 821 39.10 -22.96 1.80
CA VAL A 821 39.04 -23.71 3.06
C VAL A 821 40.42 -23.89 3.73
N SER A 822 41.51 -23.80 2.97
CA SER A 822 42.88 -23.86 3.49
C SER A 822 43.37 -22.50 4.02
N GLY A 823 42.60 -21.43 3.79
CA GLY A 823 42.95 -20.06 4.12
C GLY A 823 43.79 -19.36 3.06
N ALA A 824 43.91 -19.91 1.84
CA ALA A 824 44.60 -19.26 0.75
C ALA A 824 43.69 -18.22 0.07
N LEU A 825 44.26 -17.04 -0.24
CA LEU A 825 43.53 -15.96 -0.93
C LEU A 825 43.21 -16.38 -2.36
N ILE A 826 41.93 -16.30 -2.72
CA ILE A 826 41.41 -16.57 -4.07
C ILE A 826 41.42 -15.27 -4.90
N SER A 827 40.75 -14.22 -4.40
CA SER A 827 40.61 -12.95 -5.10
C SER A 827 40.24 -11.80 -4.15
N ASN A 828 40.25 -10.57 -4.65
CA ASN A 828 39.72 -9.39 -3.97
C ASN A 828 38.64 -8.73 -4.83
N SER A 829 37.70 -8.04 -4.19
CA SER A 829 36.82 -7.09 -4.88
C SER A 829 37.57 -5.80 -5.25
N ASP A 830 36.91 -4.96 -6.05
CA ASP A 830 37.27 -3.54 -6.15
C ASP A 830 37.05 -2.83 -4.80
N ASN A 831 37.75 -1.70 -4.61
CA ASN A 831 37.55 -0.84 -3.45
C ASN A 831 36.35 0.07 -3.66
N LEU A 832 35.39 0.04 -2.75
CA LEU A 832 34.31 1.01 -2.63
C LEU A 832 34.78 2.16 -1.75
N THR A 833 34.83 3.39 -2.27
CA THR A 833 35.38 4.53 -1.53
C THR A 833 34.73 5.84 -1.96
N HIS A 834 34.66 6.80 -1.03
CA HIS A 834 34.21 8.16 -1.30
C HIS A 834 34.92 9.15 -0.37
N GLN A 835 35.21 10.37 -0.84
CA GLN A 835 35.91 11.42 -0.07
C GLN A 835 34.96 12.58 0.33
N SER A 836 33.75 12.27 0.81
CA SER A 836 32.77 13.30 1.20
C SER A 836 32.84 13.61 2.69
N ALA A 837 32.63 14.89 3.04
CA ALA A 837 32.40 15.30 4.43
C ALA A 837 30.98 14.95 4.95
N GLN A 838 30.08 14.55 4.05
CA GLN A 838 28.74 14.04 4.34
C GLN A 838 28.71 12.51 4.18
N TRP A 839 27.84 11.83 4.91
CA TRP A 839 27.59 10.39 4.71
C TRP A 839 27.18 10.10 3.27
N GLN A 840 27.86 9.16 2.63
CA GLN A 840 27.55 8.68 1.28
C GLN A 840 27.49 7.16 1.28
N GLY A 841 26.44 6.62 0.67
CA GLY A 841 26.31 5.18 0.49
C GLY A 841 27.24 4.70 -0.61
N VAL A 842 27.96 3.62 -0.34
CA VAL A 842 28.69 2.86 -1.36
C VAL A 842 28.21 1.43 -1.36
N SER A 843 28.07 0.86 -2.56
CA SER A 843 27.60 -0.50 -2.74
C SER A 843 28.39 -1.19 -3.85
N GLY A 844 28.56 -2.50 -3.70
CA GLY A 844 29.23 -3.36 -4.64
C GLY A 844 28.60 -4.73 -4.65
N GLN A 845 28.79 -5.44 -5.76
CA GLN A 845 28.30 -6.79 -5.95
C GLN A 845 29.44 -7.67 -6.45
N LEU A 846 29.52 -8.90 -5.94
CA LEU A 846 30.57 -9.85 -6.32
C LEU A 846 30.00 -11.26 -6.39
N THR A 847 30.26 -11.99 -7.48
CA THR A 847 29.97 -13.42 -7.55
C THR A 847 31.10 -14.22 -6.92
N LEU A 848 30.76 -15.11 -5.97
CA LEU A 848 31.72 -15.92 -5.23
C LEU A 848 32.27 -17.05 -6.11
N PRO A 849 33.60 -17.18 -6.26
CA PRO A 849 34.23 -18.35 -6.85
C PRO A 849 33.83 -19.65 -6.14
N ALA A 850 33.76 -20.74 -6.89
CA ALA A 850 33.20 -22.02 -6.45
C ALA A 850 33.82 -22.64 -5.18
N ASN A 851 35.05 -22.26 -4.87
CA ASN A 851 35.85 -22.77 -3.74
C ASN A 851 35.95 -21.77 -2.56
N THR A 852 35.13 -20.72 -2.54
CA THR A 852 35.16 -19.72 -1.45
C THR A 852 34.62 -20.31 -0.15
N ALA A 853 35.44 -20.32 0.90
CA ALA A 853 35.04 -20.77 2.24
C ALA A 853 34.91 -19.61 3.22
N PHE A 854 35.69 -18.54 3.04
CA PHE A 854 35.68 -17.36 3.91
C PHE A 854 35.73 -16.07 3.12
N ILE A 855 35.10 -15.04 3.67
CA ILE A 855 35.15 -13.65 3.17
C ILE A 855 35.70 -12.79 4.30
N ASP A 856 36.74 -12.02 4.04
CA ASP A 856 37.10 -10.90 4.91
C ASP A 856 36.44 -9.64 4.36
N PHE A 857 35.54 -9.06 5.14
CA PHE A 857 35.00 -7.73 4.90
C PHE A 857 35.96 -6.71 5.49
N VAL A 858 36.64 -5.93 4.65
CA VAL A 858 37.78 -5.10 5.04
C VAL A 858 37.41 -3.63 4.97
N LEU A 859 37.59 -2.93 6.08
CA LEU A 859 37.58 -1.47 6.18
C LEU A 859 39.02 -0.95 6.17
N THR A 860 39.28 0.08 5.37
CA THR A 860 40.57 0.77 5.37
C THR A 860 40.37 2.26 5.51
N GLY A 861 41.11 2.87 6.44
CA GLY A 861 41.17 4.31 6.59
C GLY A 861 42.55 4.82 6.24
N LYS A 862 42.63 5.78 5.33
CA LYS A 862 43.89 6.41 4.91
C LYS A 862 43.84 7.90 5.16
N ARG A 863 44.76 8.39 5.99
CA ARG A 863 45.00 9.81 6.22
C ARG A 863 45.71 10.40 5.02
N ASN A 864 45.10 11.38 4.36
CA ASN A 864 45.72 12.11 3.26
C ASN A 864 46.22 13.49 3.70
N HIS A 865 45.54 14.17 4.62
CA HIS A 865 45.93 15.48 5.16
C HIS A 865 45.52 15.60 6.63
N GLY A 866 46.19 16.46 7.40
CA GLY A 866 45.90 16.67 8.83
C GLY A 866 46.64 15.73 9.76
N THR A 867 46.29 15.78 11.06
CA THR A 867 46.87 14.93 12.11
C THR A 867 46.06 13.66 12.33
N ASP A 868 44.75 13.68 12.12
CA ASP A 868 43.86 12.59 12.52
C ASP A 868 43.45 11.80 11.27
N ASN A 869 43.08 10.52 11.41
CA ASN A 869 42.57 9.71 10.29
C ASN A 869 41.06 9.55 10.43
N ASP A 870 40.35 10.49 9.82
CA ASP A 870 38.91 10.66 10.00
C ASP A 870 38.10 9.79 9.04
N SER A 871 38.51 8.53 8.84
CA SER A 871 37.80 7.61 7.96
C SER A 871 36.66 6.94 8.73
N TYR A 872 35.43 7.36 8.45
CA TYR A 872 34.23 6.93 9.19
C TYR A 872 33.35 5.99 8.38
N PHE A 873 32.80 4.99 9.06
CA PHE A 873 31.98 3.92 8.48
C PHE A 873 30.77 3.63 9.37
N ASP A 874 29.62 3.45 8.75
CA ASP A 874 28.36 3.15 9.43
C ASP A 874 27.43 2.33 8.51
N ALA A 875 26.38 1.72 9.05
CA ALA A 875 25.38 0.94 8.31
C ALA A 875 25.99 -0.08 7.34
N LEU A 876 27.05 -0.80 7.76
CA LEU A 876 27.76 -1.74 6.91
C LEU A 876 26.88 -2.94 6.57
N TYR A 877 27.03 -3.52 5.39
CA TYR A 877 26.32 -4.76 5.08
C TYR A 877 27.12 -5.70 4.20
N LEU A 878 26.95 -7.00 4.47
CA LEU A 878 27.35 -8.10 3.62
C LEU A 878 26.19 -9.09 3.58
N THR A 879 25.51 -9.16 2.44
CA THR A 879 24.33 -10.01 2.27
C THR A 879 24.48 -10.88 1.04
N ILE A 880 23.81 -12.03 1.02
CA ILE A 880 23.71 -12.83 -0.18
C ILE A 880 22.71 -12.16 -1.11
N ALA A 881 23.16 -11.82 -2.32
CA ALA A 881 22.31 -11.45 -3.41
C ALA A 881 21.81 -12.74 -4.07
N LYS A 882 20.49 -12.89 -4.21
CA LYS A 882 20.00 -13.68 -5.33
C LYS A 882 19.96 -12.80 -6.56
#